data_AF-A0AA97KAB7-F1
#
_entry.id   AF-A0AA97KAB7-F1
#
_cell.length_a   1.000
_cell.length_b   1.000
_cell.length_c   1.000
_cell.angle_alpha   90.00
_cell.angle_beta   90.00
_cell.angle_gamma   90.00
#
_symmetry.space_group_name_H-M   'P 1'
#
loop_
_entity.id
_entity.type
_entity.pdbx_description
1 polymer ?
#
loop_
_entity_poly.entity_id
_entity_poly.type
_entity_poly.pdbx_seq_one_letter_code
_entity_poly.pdbx_strand_id
1 'polypeptide(L)'
;MTDQENNNSGGGGGISRNPFAALFSSVADAKHFAATQRQPAAEETSASQDESDNSVSESLDDCDYSVAEISRSFRSQQELCEQLNINHMIQRIFLITLDNSDPSLKSGNGIPSRCVYLEEMAEDLEDQDWLDMENVEQALFTRLLLPEPGNHLIYMTTTTAQNLSAERDAGEKHILHYLFACFQRAKEEITKVPENLLPFATRCRNLTVSNTRTVLLTPEIYISQNVYEQLVDLMLEGLRGAHFEDVTEFLEEVIEVVTMDEEVRTFGEVMVPVFDILSGRIRELHLCQILLYSYLDMLLYFTRQKDIAQVFVEYIQPKDLTNGQLYQKTLLGTILSISCLLKTPGIVENHGYFLSPSRSSPQEIKVQESNIHQFMSQFHEKIYQMLKNLLQLSPQTKHRILSWLGNCLHANAGRAKIWASQMPEVFFQMYAPDAFFLNLGAALLRLCQPFCKPRSPRLLTFDPTYCALKELNEEEQKSKNVHMKGLEKETCLIPAVTDQEPEFAPSYNLVTENLVLTQYTLHLGFHRLHDQLIKINQSLHRLQAAWREAQQTSSPTADNLREQFERLMTIYLSTKTAMTEPQMLQNCLNLQVSMSVLLVQLAIGNRGTEFADLTFPVPEVKDNPLAYVPEFFADNLGDFFIFLRRFADDLLETSGDSLEHILNFVTVFTGDVDRMKNPHLRAKLAEVLEAVMPHLDPTQNSLVSSVFHRKRVFCSYLHAAHLAEALIKVFVDIEFTGDPHQFEQKFNYRRPMYPILRYMWGTDSYRKSIKALADYALENLEAMTPPLFLRFLNLLMNDAIFLLDEAIQYLSKIKIQQIEKDQGEWDSLSPETRREKEASLQMLGQLARFHNIMSNETIGTLAFLTSEIKSLFAHPFLAERMISMLNDFLQHLVGPKMGALKVKDFSEFDFKPQQLVSDICTIYLNLGDEENFCATVPKDGWSYSPTLFAQTVRVLKKINKPGDMIVAFSNLAERIKSLADLQQQEEETYADACDEFLDPIMSTLMADPVLLPSSRVTVDRSTIARHLLSDQTDPFNRSPLTMDQDRPFLCKLMLAEPTKKMLARPRPCPQTCSVPTSLGVRE
;
A
#
# COMPACT_ATOMS: atom_id res chain seq x y z
N MET A 1 0.37 -32.47 -62.57
CA MET A 1 -1.03 -32.69 -63.00
C MET A 1 -1.83 -31.56 -62.35
N THR A 2 -1.96 -30.38 -62.94
CA THR A 2 -2.54 -30.01 -64.26
C THR A 2 -4.04 -30.28 -64.36
N ASP A 3 -4.91 -29.34 -64.75
CA ASP A 3 -4.80 -27.86 -64.81
C ASP A 3 -6.21 -27.24 -65.05
N GLN A 4 -6.32 -25.92 -64.87
CA GLN A 4 -7.25 -24.98 -65.56
C GLN A 4 -8.80 -25.18 -65.54
N GLU A 5 -9.47 -24.13 -65.01
CA GLU A 5 -10.47 -23.27 -65.71
C GLU A 5 -12.00 -23.51 -65.78
N ASN A 6 -12.66 -22.33 -65.81
CA ASN A 6 -13.85 -21.93 -66.57
C ASN A 6 -15.29 -22.27 -66.08
N ASN A 7 -15.90 -21.25 -65.44
CA ASN A 7 -17.04 -20.45 -65.96
C ASN A 7 -18.42 -21.07 -66.29
N ASN A 8 -19.42 -20.40 -65.71
CA ASN A 8 -20.68 -19.90 -66.32
C ASN A 8 -22.01 -20.70 -66.19
N SER A 9 -23.04 -19.94 -65.78
CA SER A 9 -24.48 -20.02 -66.16
C SER A 9 -25.36 -21.22 -65.80
N GLY A 10 -26.66 -20.92 -65.60
CA GLY A 10 -27.75 -21.82 -66.03
C GLY A 10 -28.84 -22.10 -64.98
N GLY A 11 -29.91 -21.30 -64.95
CA GLY A 11 -31.05 -21.53 -64.06
C GLY A 11 -31.81 -22.84 -64.32
N GLY A 12 -32.25 -23.52 -63.25
CA GLY A 12 -32.87 -24.86 -63.34
C GLY A 12 -33.76 -25.27 -62.17
N GLY A 13 -34.21 -24.33 -61.31
CA GLY A 13 -35.16 -24.59 -60.23
C GLY A 13 -36.35 -23.63 -60.31
N GLY A 14 -37.60 -24.04 -60.12
CA GLY A 14 -38.10 -25.34 -59.68
C GLY A 14 -39.22 -25.14 -58.67
N ILE A 15 -40.47 -25.27 -59.12
CA ILE A 15 -41.67 -24.86 -58.34
C ILE A 15 -41.85 -25.67 -57.03
N SER A 16 -41.10 -26.74 -56.85
CA SER A 16 -41.04 -27.60 -55.65
C SER A 16 -40.40 -26.97 -54.39
N ARG A 17 -40.00 -25.69 -54.41
CA ARG A 17 -39.45 -24.99 -53.24
C ARG A 17 -40.30 -23.83 -52.70
N ASN A 18 -41.49 -23.57 -53.26
CA ASN A 18 -42.43 -22.60 -52.69
C ASN A 18 -43.22 -23.24 -51.53
N PRO A 19 -43.17 -22.71 -50.29
CA PRO A 19 -43.83 -23.31 -49.13
C PRO A 19 -45.37 -23.35 -49.23
N PHE A 20 -45.99 -22.51 -50.07
CA PHE A 20 -47.44 -22.47 -50.26
C PHE A 20 -47.97 -23.57 -51.22
N ALA A 21 -47.09 -24.38 -51.83
CA ALA A 21 -47.50 -25.46 -52.74
C ALA A 21 -48.35 -26.56 -52.07
N ALA A 22 -48.35 -26.65 -50.73
CA ALA A 22 -49.14 -27.62 -49.97
C ALA A 22 -50.65 -27.28 -49.86
N LEU A 23 -51.08 -26.10 -50.32
CA LEU A 23 -52.48 -25.65 -50.26
C LEU A 23 -53.34 -26.11 -51.46
N PHE A 24 -52.75 -26.81 -52.43
CA PHE A 24 -53.43 -27.28 -53.63
C PHE A 24 -53.30 -28.80 -53.76
N SER A 25 -54.36 -29.46 -54.27
CA SER A 25 -54.41 -30.91 -54.46
C SER A 25 -53.35 -31.45 -55.44
N SER A 26 -52.86 -30.61 -56.35
CA SER A 26 -51.77 -30.93 -57.27
C SER A 26 -51.04 -29.69 -57.77
N VAL A 27 -49.85 -29.90 -58.32
CA VAL A 27 -49.05 -28.86 -59.01
C VAL A 27 -49.71 -28.42 -60.34
N ALA A 28 -50.68 -29.17 -60.85
CA ALA A 28 -51.50 -28.74 -61.99
C ALA A 28 -52.55 -27.71 -61.56
N ASP A 29 -53.24 -27.94 -60.43
CA ASP A 29 -54.27 -27.03 -59.90
C ASP A 29 -53.69 -25.64 -59.59
N ALA A 30 -52.51 -25.60 -58.97
CA ALA A 30 -51.79 -24.37 -58.68
C ALA A 30 -51.44 -23.56 -59.96
N LYS A 31 -51.13 -24.25 -61.07
CA LYS A 31 -50.91 -23.59 -62.38
C LYS A 31 -52.21 -23.13 -63.03
N HIS A 32 -53.30 -23.88 -62.87
CA HIS A 32 -54.60 -23.51 -63.41
C HIS A 32 -55.18 -22.27 -62.69
N PHE A 33 -55.01 -22.20 -61.37
CA PHE A 33 -55.38 -21.02 -60.57
C PHE A 33 -54.63 -19.77 -61.03
N ALA A 34 -53.31 -19.84 -61.16
CA ALA A 34 -52.46 -18.74 -61.65
C ALA A 34 -52.79 -18.30 -63.10
N ALA A 35 -53.34 -19.18 -63.94
CA ALA A 35 -53.74 -18.86 -65.30
C ALA A 35 -55.12 -18.20 -65.41
N THR A 36 -55.97 -18.24 -64.37
CA THR A 36 -57.38 -17.85 -64.46
C THR A 36 -57.64 -16.36 -64.13
N GLN A 37 -56.70 -15.65 -63.49
CA GLN A 37 -56.85 -14.22 -63.16
C GLN A 37 -56.30 -13.26 -64.24
N ARG A 38 -56.75 -13.40 -65.51
CA ARG A 38 -56.46 -12.39 -66.55
C ARG A 38 -57.65 -12.10 -67.48
N GLN A 39 -58.26 -10.92 -67.25
CA GLN A 39 -59.10 -10.13 -68.18
C GLN A 39 -60.54 -10.68 -68.46
N PRO A 40 -61.49 -9.86 -68.98
CA PRO A 40 -62.14 -8.81 -68.17
C PRO A 40 -63.68 -8.62 -68.41
N ALA A 41 -64.24 -7.61 -67.72
CA ALA A 41 -65.37 -6.72 -68.09
C ALA A 41 -66.80 -6.91 -67.52
N ALA A 42 -67.45 -5.75 -67.36
CA ALA A 42 -68.89 -5.40 -67.30
C ALA A 42 -69.77 -5.68 -66.02
N GLU A 43 -70.39 -4.58 -65.54
CA GLU A 43 -71.83 -4.40 -65.17
C GLU A 43 -72.50 -5.24 -64.03
N GLU A 44 -73.45 -4.74 -63.22
CA GLU A 44 -73.88 -3.36 -62.84
C GLU A 44 -74.83 -3.40 -61.59
N THR A 45 -75.33 -2.23 -61.11
CA THR A 45 -76.38 -2.00 -60.07
C THR A 45 -76.04 -2.37 -58.61
N SER A 46 -76.55 -1.72 -57.53
CA SER A 46 -77.20 -0.40 -57.27
C SER A 46 -77.26 -0.19 -55.71
N ALA A 47 -77.63 0.92 -55.07
CA ALA A 47 -78.29 2.19 -55.47
C ALA A 47 -78.06 3.34 -54.45
N SER A 48 -78.19 4.60 -54.91
CA SER A 48 -78.76 5.80 -54.20
C SER A 48 -78.08 6.35 -52.91
N GLN A 49 -78.04 7.66 -52.61
CA GLN A 49 -78.79 8.85 -53.09
C GLN A 49 -77.90 10.12 -53.25
N ASP A 50 -78.21 10.93 -54.27
CA ASP A 50 -78.47 12.40 -54.32
C ASP A 50 -77.64 13.37 -53.43
N GLU A 51 -77.19 14.56 -53.86
CA GLU A 51 -77.44 15.47 -55.02
C GLU A 51 -76.14 16.32 -55.25
N SER A 52 -75.90 17.20 -56.24
CA SER A 52 -76.67 17.84 -57.33
C SER A 52 -75.75 18.39 -58.47
N ASP A 53 -76.34 18.77 -59.61
CA ASP A 53 -75.91 19.62 -60.75
C ASP A 53 -74.66 20.56 -60.62
N ASN A 54 -73.89 20.87 -61.69
CA ASN A 54 -74.35 21.25 -63.05
C ASN A 54 -73.31 21.05 -64.20
N SER A 55 -73.76 21.27 -65.46
CA SER A 55 -73.11 21.02 -66.78
C SER A 55 -71.87 21.90 -67.13
N VAL A 56 -71.03 21.66 -68.18
CA VAL A 56 -71.27 21.62 -69.66
C VAL A 56 -70.25 20.72 -70.44
N SER A 57 -70.61 20.31 -71.67
CA SER A 57 -69.92 19.48 -72.70
C SER A 57 -68.76 20.21 -73.47
N GLU A 58 -68.00 19.66 -74.45
CA GLU A 58 -68.25 18.75 -75.60
C GLU A 58 -67.01 17.93 -76.10
N SER A 59 -67.27 16.87 -76.91
CA SER A 59 -66.47 16.19 -77.98
C SER A 59 -64.93 16.01 -77.86
N LEU A 60 -64.32 14.83 -78.03
CA LEU A 60 -64.23 13.98 -79.26
C LEU A 60 -63.56 14.73 -80.45
N ASP A 61 -62.60 14.19 -81.21
CA ASP A 61 -62.12 12.80 -81.37
C ASP A 61 -60.61 12.73 -81.79
N ASP A 62 -60.11 11.51 -82.02
CA ASP A 62 -58.87 11.13 -82.74
C ASP A 62 -57.48 11.58 -82.22
N CYS A 63 -56.71 10.61 -81.69
CA CYS A 63 -55.37 10.30 -82.23
C CYS A 63 -54.85 8.93 -81.74
N ASP A 64 -54.54 8.02 -82.67
CA ASP A 64 -54.01 6.68 -82.39
C ASP A 64 -52.50 6.75 -82.04
N TYR A 65 -52.17 6.81 -80.75
CA TYR A 65 -50.81 6.63 -80.25
C TYR A 65 -50.63 5.21 -79.69
N SER A 66 -49.52 4.55 -80.05
CA SER A 66 -49.39 3.13 -79.75
C SER A 66 -49.30 2.87 -78.24
N VAL A 67 -49.96 1.80 -77.77
CA VAL A 67 -49.86 1.37 -76.37
C VAL A 67 -48.41 1.09 -75.96
N ALA A 68 -47.52 0.78 -76.93
CA ALA A 68 -46.08 0.64 -76.71
C ALA A 68 -45.37 1.98 -76.43
N GLU A 69 -45.78 3.08 -77.06
CA GLU A 69 -45.27 4.42 -76.77
C GLU A 69 -45.82 4.96 -75.47
N ILE A 70 -47.12 4.76 -75.17
CA ILE A 70 -47.70 5.10 -73.86
C ILE A 70 -47.00 4.29 -72.75
N SER A 71 -46.73 3.00 -72.96
CA SER A 71 -45.99 2.18 -71.99
C SER A 71 -44.52 2.59 -71.85
N ARG A 72 -43.88 3.10 -72.90
CA ARG A 72 -42.53 3.69 -72.82
C ARG A 72 -42.54 5.02 -72.10
N SER A 73 -43.53 5.88 -72.37
CA SER A 73 -43.70 7.18 -71.71
C SER A 73 -44.02 7.01 -70.22
N PHE A 74 -44.83 6.02 -69.85
CA PHE A 74 -45.06 5.67 -68.44
C PHE A 74 -43.79 5.13 -67.78
N ARG A 75 -43.01 4.28 -68.47
CA ARG A 75 -41.71 3.83 -67.95
C ARG A 75 -40.74 4.99 -67.79
N SER A 76 -40.57 5.86 -68.78
CA SER A 76 -39.65 6.99 -68.68
C SER A 76 -40.09 8.01 -67.63
N GLN A 77 -41.40 8.19 -67.39
CA GLN A 77 -41.91 8.99 -66.27
C GLN A 77 -41.69 8.31 -64.91
N GLN A 78 -41.81 6.97 -64.84
CA GLN A 78 -41.55 6.20 -63.62
C GLN A 78 -40.05 6.16 -63.29
N GLU A 79 -39.20 6.02 -64.30
CA GLU A 79 -37.74 6.11 -64.23
C GLU A 79 -37.31 7.53 -63.81
N LEU A 80 -37.88 8.60 -64.41
CA LEU A 80 -37.67 9.98 -63.93
C LEU A 80 -38.10 10.16 -62.46
N CYS A 81 -39.21 9.56 -62.06
CA CYS A 81 -39.73 9.67 -60.70
C CYS A 81 -38.82 8.94 -59.70
N GLU A 82 -38.30 7.75 -60.03
CA GLU A 82 -37.30 7.08 -59.20
C GLU A 82 -35.98 7.87 -59.14
N GLN A 83 -35.51 8.45 -60.25
CA GLN A 83 -34.36 9.35 -60.27
C GLN A 83 -34.56 10.59 -59.38
N LEU A 84 -35.72 11.26 -59.46
CA LEU A 84 -36.04 12.41 -58.59
C LEU A 84 -36.05 12.02 -57.10
N ASN A 85 -36.62 10.87 -56.77
CA ASN A 85 -36.66 10.37 -55.39
C ASN A 85 -35.25 9.99 -54.89
N ILE A 86 -34.40 9.42 -55.73
CA ILE A 86 -32.98 9.15 -55.43
C ILE A 86 -32.22 10.46 -55.21
N ASN A 87 -32.36 11.44 -56.10
CA ASN A 87 -31.75 12.77 -55.95
C ASN A 87 -32.17 13.43 -54.62
N HIS A 88 -33.47 13.50 -54.33
CA HIS A 88 -33.96 14.09 -53.08
C HIS A 88 -33.52 13.31 -51.83
N MET A 89 -33.37 11.98 -51.90
CA MET A 89 -32.79 11.18 -50.81
C MET A 89 -31.30 11.48 -50.61
N ILE A 90 -30.50 11.57 -51.67
CA ILE A 90 -29.09 11.97 -51.61
C ILE A 90 -28.97 13.39 -51.03
N GLN A 91 -29.80 14.33 -51.49
CA GLN A 91 -29.90 15.69 -50.96
C GLN A 91 -30.23 15.69 -49.45
N ARG A 92 -31.22 14.89 -48.98
CA ARG A 92 -31.55 14.79 -47.54
C ARG A 92 -30.40 14.22 -46.70
N ILE A 93 -29.68 13.22 -47.20
CA ILE A 93 -28.59 12.56 -46.46
C ILE A 93 -27.34 13.45 -46.38
N PHE A 94 -26.90 13.98 -47.51
CA PHE A 94 -25.60 14.67 -47.63
C PHE A 94 -25.69 16.20 -47.63
N LEU A 95 -26.88 16.79 -47.82
CA LEU A 95 -27.08 18.25 -47.86
C LEU A 95 -26.19 18.95 -48.93
N ILE A 96 -26.07 18.30 -50.10
CA ILE A 96 -25.37 18.78 -51.30
C ILE A 96 -26.33 18.83 -52.50
N THR A 97 -26.01 19.60 -53.54
CA THR A 97 -26.81 19.69 -54.77
C THR A 97 -26.00 20.21 -55.96
N LEU A 98 -26.41 19.84 -57.18
CA LEU A 98 -25.94 20.42 -58.45
C LEU A 98 -26.96 21.41 -59.05
N ASP A 99 -28.13 21.55 -58.43
CA ASP A 99 -29.25 22.38 -58.90
C ASP A 99 -29.27 23.76 -58.18
N ASN A 100 -28.90 24.81 -58.93
CA ASN A 100 -28.94 26.22 -58.54
C ASN A 100 -30.17 26.97 -59.08
N SER A 101 -31.24 26.26 -59.46
CA SER A 101 -32.49 26.91 -59.92
C SER A 101 -33.23 27.63 -58.77
N ASP A 102 -34.13 28.56 -59.13
CA ASP A 102 -34.90 29.35 -58.16
C ASP A 102 -35.71 28.44 -57.20
N PRO A 103 -35.65 28.64 -55.87
CA PRO A 103 -36.39 27.81 -54.90
C PRO A 103 -37.90 27.73 -55.11
N SER A 104 -38.50 28.67 -55.85
CA SER A 104 -39.93 28.67 -56.22
C SER A 104 -40.29 27.69 -57.33
N LEU A 105 -39.30 27.16 -58.07
CA LEU A 105 -39.49 26.11 -59.08
C LEU A 105 -39.45 24.70 -58.48
N LYS A 106 -38.95 24.55 -57.25
CA LYS A 106 -38.69 23.24 -56.61
C LYS A 106 -39.92 22.77 -55.81
N SER A 107 -40.39 21.55 -56.07
CA SER A 107 -41.51 20.96 -55.32
C SER A 107 -41.08 20.60 -53.90
N GLY A 108 -41.51 21.39 -52.90
CA GLY A 108 -41.05 21.30 -51.50
C GLY A 108 -41.36 20.02 -50.71
N ASN A 109 -41.78 18.94 -51.36
CA ASN A 109 -42.01 17.64 -50.71
C ASN A 109 -40.70 16.86 -50.58
N GLY A 110 -40.06 16.93 -49.42
CA GLY A 110 -38.92 16.07 -49.07
C GLY A 110 -37.53 16.58 -49.49
N ILE A 111 -37.41 17.85 -49.88
CA ILE A 111 -36.12 18.51 -50.15
C ILE A 111 -35.63 19.16 -48.83
N PRO A 112 -34.35 19.06 -48.44
CA PRO A 112 -33.81 19.81 -47.28
C PRO A 112 -33.91 21.33 -47.50
N SER A 113 -33.90 22.14 -46.43
CA SER A 113 -34.06 23.61 -46.60
C SER A 113 -32.79 24.34 -47.10
N ARG A 114 -31.62 23.75 -46.88
CA ARG A 114 -30.31 24.23 -47.35
C ARG A 114 -29.49 23.06 -47.87
N CYS A 115 -28.73 23.30 -48.94
CA CYS A 115 -27.66 22.43 -49.43
C CYS A 115 -26.42 23.27 -49.74
N VAL A 116 -25.25 22.63 -49.75
CA VAL A 116 -24.04 23.13 -50.41
C VAL A 116 -24.15 22.88 -51.91
N TYR A 117 -23.99 23.93 -52.70
CA TYR A 117 -23.89 23.85 -54.16
C TYR A 117 -22.46 23.52 -54.58
N LEU A 118 -22.29 22.59 -55.51
CA LEU A 118 -20.98 22.12 -56.00
C LEU A 118 -20.70 22.69 -57.40
N GLU A 119 -20.38 23.99 -57.44
CA GLU A 119 -20.26 24.78 -58.67
C GLU A 119 -19.34 24.14 -59.73
N GLU A 120 -18.09 23.81 -59.38
CA GLU A 120 -17.13 23.18 -60.30
C GLU A 120 -17.66 21.84 -60.89
N MET A 121 -18.39 21.05 -60.10
CA MET A 121 -18.93 19.76 -60.55
C MET A 121 -20.22 19.91 -61.38
N ALA A 122 -20.99 20.97 -61.15
CA ALA A 122 -22.14 21.31 -61.98
C ALA A 122 -21.70 21.85 -63.36
N GLU A 123 -20.56 22.55 -63.43
CA GLU A 123 -19.94 22.92 -64.71
C GLU A 123 -19.36 21.70 -65.45
N ASP A 124 -18.62 20.81 -64.78
CA ASP A 124 -18.01 19.60 -65.37
C ASP A 124 -19.01 18.61 -66.02
N LEU A 125 -20.29 18.64 -65.62
CA LEU A 125 -21.32 17.71 -66.10
C LEU A 125 -22.16 18.22 -67.28
N GLU A 126 -22.07 19.51 -67.62
CA GLU A 126 -22.71 20.29 -68.71
C GLU A 126 -24.26 20.18 -68.90
N ASP A 127 -24.88 19.00 -68.73
CA ASP A 127 -26.32 18.71 -69.00
C ASP A 127 -27.06 18.03 -67.81
N GLN A 128 -26.42 17.85 -66.64
CA GLN A 128 -27.00 17.13 -65.48
C GLN A 128 -27.01 17.97 -64.18
N ASP A 129 -28.21 18.32 -63.68
CA ASP A 129 -28.42 19.09 -62.45
C ASP A 129 -28.89 18.26 -61.23
N TRP A 130 -29.10 16.93 -61.40
CA TRP A 130 -29.49 16.00 -60.34
C TRP A 130 -28.34 15.08 -59.89
N LEU A 131 -28.36 14.72 -58.60
CA LEU A 131 -27.47 13.71 -58.05
C LEU A 131 -28.08 12.30 -58.20
N ASP A 132 -27.22 11.33 -58.50
CA ASP A 132 -27.60 9.92 -58.65
C ASP A 132 -26.52 8.96 -58.12
N MET A 133 -26.69 7.67 -58.37
CA MET A 133 -25.85 6.60 -57.83
C MET A 133 -24.57 6.35 -58.64
N GLU A 134 -24.31 7.12 -59.69
CA GLU A 134 -23.04 7.13 -60.43
C GLU A 134 -22.21 8.36 -60.02
N ASN A 135 -22.83 9.52 -59.82
CA ASN A 135 -22.11 10.77 -59.49
C ASN A 135 -21.98 11.09 -57.97
N VAL A 136 -22.79 10.50 -57.09
CA VAL A 136 -22.82 10.83 -55.64
C VAL A 136 -21.47 10.70 -54.92
N GLU A 137 -20.61 9.77 -55.33
CA GLU A 137 -19.32 9.53 -54.67
C GLU A 137 -18.30 10.63 -55.00
N GLN A 138 -18.29 11.12 -56.25
CA GLN A 138 -17.53 12.31 -56.65
C GLN A 138 -18.09 13.56 -55.97
N ALA A 139 -19.42 13.73 -55.95
CA ALA A 139 -20.07 14.88 -55.31
C ALA A 139 -19.77 14.97 -53.80
N LEU A 140 -19.78 13.81 -53.11
CA LEU A 140 -19.38 13.73 -51.71
C LEU A 140 -17.89 14.07 -51.53
N PHE A 141 -17.00 13.53 -52.37
CA PHE A 141 -15.57 13.82 -52.30
C PHE A 141 -15.27 15.32 -52.49
N THR A 142 -15.84 15.95 -53.52
CA THR A 142 -15.74 17.41 -53.75
C THR A 142 -16.25 18.20 -52.54
N ARG A 143 -17.37 17.80 -51.93
CA ARG A 143 -17.90 18.41 -50.70
C ARG A 143 -16.96 18.28 -49.48
N LEU A 144 -16.11 17.26 -49.42
CA LEU A 144 -15.09 17.12 -48.36
C LEU A 144 -13.83 17.95 -48.62
N LEU A 145 -13.54 18.30 -49.88
CA LEU A 145 -12.40 19.16 -50.25
C LEU A 145 -12.68 20.64 -50.02
N LEU A 146 -13.94 21.07 -50.01
CA LEU A 146 -14.32 22.49 -49.81
C LEU A 146 -13.81 23.03 -48.46
N PRO A 147 -12.92 24.05 -48.44
CA PRO A 147 -12.30 24.53 -47.20
C PRO A 147 -13.24 25.37 -46.32
N GLU A 148 -14.29 25.97 -46.91
CA GLU A 148 -15.35 26.70 -46.20
C GLU A 148 -16.71 26.37 -46.84
N PRO A 149 -17.35 25.23 -46.49
CA PRO A 149 -18.61 24.79 -47.11
C PRO A 149 -19.75 25.80 -46.88
N GLY A 150 -19.74 26.51 -45.74
CA GLY A 150 -20.72 27.55 -45.42
C GLY A 150 -20.82 28.70 -46.44
N ASN A 151 -19.76 28.96 -47.22
CA ASN A 151 -19.77 30.00 -48.27
C ASN A 151 -20.58 29.57 -49.52
N HIS A 152 -20.86 28.28 -49.66
CA HIS A 152 -21.46 27.67 -50.85
C HIS A 152 -22.93 27.23 -50.58
N LEU A 153 -23.55 27.75 -49.51
CA LEU A 153 -24.90 27.38 -49.08
C LEU A 153 -25.99 28.08 -49.88
N ILE A 154 -26.80 27.31 -50.62
CA ILE A 154 -27.99 27.81 -51.30
C ILE A 154 -29.29 27.44 -50.56
N TYR A 155 -30.34 28.24 -50.77
CA TYR A 155 -31.70 27.92 -50.36
C TYR A 155 -32.29 26.88 -51.32
N MET A 156 -32.95 25.86 -50.77
CA MET A 156 -33.62 24.81 -51.56
C MET A 156 -35.15 24.84 -51.38
N THR A 157 -35.67 25.76 -50.55
CA THR A 157 -37.11 26.04 -50.39
C THR A 157 -37.34 27.54 -50.27
N THR A 158 -38.55 28.02 -50.59
CA THR A 158 -38.94 29.45 -50.55
C THR A 158 -39.07 30.05 -49.14
N THR A 159 -38.64 29.34 -48.10
CA THR A 159 -38.86 29.72 -46.70
C THR A 159 -37.93 30.85 -46.28
N THR A 160 -38.47 32.06 -46.10
CA THR A 160 -37.71 33.29 -45.79
C THR A 160 -37.24 33.43 -44.33
N ALA A 161 -37.47 32.42 -43.49
CA ALA A 161 -36.97 32.40 -42.12
C ALA A 161 -35.55 31.79 -42.05
N GLN A 162 -34.64 32.42 -41.29
CA GLN A 162 -33.30 31.89 -41.07
C GLN A 162 -33.34 30.61 -40.22
N ASN A 163 -33.22 29.45 -40.87
CA ASN A 163 -33.04 28.17 -40.19
C ASN A 163 -31.56 27.94 -39.84
N LEU A 164 -31.12 28.55 -38.74
CA LEU A 164 -29.73 28.48 -38.25
C LEU A 164 -29.23 27.05 -38.02
N SER A 165 -30.11 26.08 -37.76
CA SER A 165 -29.71 24.66 -37.71
C SER A 165 -29.33 24.17 -39.10
N ALA A 166 -30.23 24.28 -40.09
CA ALA A 166 -29.92 23.83 -41.45
C ALA A 166 -28.73 24.57 -42.10
N GLU A 167 -28.49 25.83 -41.73
CA GLU A 167 -27.26 26.55 -42.10
C GLU A 167 -26.00 25.86 -41.53
N ARG A 168 -25.98 25.55 -40.23
CA ARG A 168 -24.88 24.81 -39.58
C ARG A 168 -24.74 23.40 -40.15
N ASP A 169 -25.85 22.67 -40.26
CA ASP A 169 -25.86 21.23 -40.53
C ASP A 169 -25.43 20.90 -41.97
N ALA A 170 -25.75 21.78 -42.93
CA ALA A 170 -25.24 21.71 -44.29
C ALA A 170 -23.84 22.35 -44.43
N GLY A 171 -23.60 23.46 -43.70
CA GLY A 171 -22.36 24.23 -43.73
C GLY A 171 -21.21 23.65 -42.90
N GLU A 172 -21.41 22.52 -42.22
CA GLU A 172 -20.43 21.93 -41.30
C GLU A 172 -19.08 21.72 -41.99
N LYS A 173 -18.05 22.24 -41.34
CA LYS A 173 -16.68 22.32 -41.84
C LYS A 173 -15.87 21.09 -41.47
N HIS A 174 -16.07 20.55 -40.27
CA HIS A 174 -15.33 19.42 -39.75
C HIS A 174 -15.79 18.14 -40.44
N ILE A 175 -14.95 17.62 -41.34
CA ILE A 175 -15.23 16.47 -42.20
C ILE A 175 -15.84 15.30 -41.44
N LEU A 176 -15.30 14.92 -40.27
CA LEU A 176 -15.80 13.76 -39.52
C LEU A 176 -17.15 14.03 -38.83
N HIS A 177 -17.41 15.27 -38.39
CA HIS A 177 -18.71 15.63 -37.81
C HIS A 177 -19.80 15.69 -38.90
N TYR A 178 -19.45 16.23 -40.08
CA TYR A 178 -20.30 16.19 -41.27
C TYR A 178 -20.59 14.75 -41.72
N LEU A 179 -19.58 13.88 -41.83
CA LEU A 179 -19.77 12.47 -42.23
C LEU A 179 -20.57 11.66 -41.21
N PHE A 180 -20.36 11.87 -39.91
CA PHE A 180 -21.20 11.28 -38.86
C PHE A 180 -22.65 11.77 -38.95
N ALA A 181 -22.88 13.07 -39.16
CA ALA A 181 -24.22 13.60 -39.36
C ALA A 181 -24.89 13.05 -40.63
N CYS A 182 -24.12 12.82 -41.71
CA CYS A 182 -24.59 12.08 -42.89
C CYS A 182 -24.95 10.63 -42.56
N PHE A 183 -24.15 9.93 -41.74
CA PHE A 183 -24.45 8.56 -41.29
C PHE A 183 -25.74 8.50 -40.47
N GLN A 184 -25.95 9.42 -39.52
CA GLN A 184 -27.20 9.54 -38.77
C GLN A 184 -28.40 9.82 -39.69
N ARG A 185 -28.28 10.74 -40.65
CA ARG A 185 -29.35 11.03 -41.63
C ARG A 185 -29.62 9.83 -42.55
N ALA A 186 -28.61 9.08 -42.95
CA ALA A 186 -28.78 7.84 -43.74
C ALA A 186 -29.46 6.74 -42.92
N LYS A 187 -29.05 6.54 -41.66
CA LYS A 187 -29.68 5.62 -40.70
C LYS A 187 -31.16 5.97 -40.47
N GLU A 188 -31.48 7.26 -40.33
CA GLU A 188 -32.86 7.73 -40.28
C GLU A 188 -33.65 7.48 -41.58
N GLU A 189 -33.09 7.82 -42.75
CA GLU A 189 -33.76 7.61 -44.04
C GLU A 189 -34.03 6.13 -44.32
N ILE A 190 -33.11 5.22 -43.96
CA ILE A 190 -33.30 3.75 -44.05
C ILE A 190 -34.57 3.28 -43.34
N THR A 191 -35.02 3.96 -42.27
CA THR A 191 -36.27 3.63 -41.56
C THR A 191 -37.54 4.23 -42.18
N LYS A 192 -37.39 5.13 -43.17
CA LYS A 192 -38.48 5.94 -43.76
C LYS A 192 -38.72 5.66 -45.23
N VAL A 193 -37.69 5.22 -45.98
CA VAL A 193 -37.80 4.98 -47.43
C VAL A 193 -38.59 3.71 -47.77
N PRO A 194 -39.28 3.66 -48.93
CA PRO A 194 -39.93 2.43 -49.39
C PRO A 194 -38.91 1.36 -49.86
N GLU A 195 -39.35 0.11 -50.00
CA GLU A 195 -38.48 -1.04 -50.30
C GLU A 195 -37.64 -0.90 -51.58
N ASN A 196 -38.11 -0.17 -52.60
CA ASN A 196 -37.33 0.07 -53.84
C ASN A 196 -36.18 1.07 -53.64
N LEU A 197 -36.26 1.96 -52.65
CA LEU A 197 -35.22 2.95 -52.35
C LEU A 197 -34.28 2.51 -51.21
N LEU A 198 -34.68 1.52 -50.42
CA LEU A 198 -33.88 0.95 -49.33
C LEU A 198 -32.43 0.57 -49.75
N PRO A 199 -32.17 -0.10 -50.90
CA PRO A 199 -30.79 -0.43 -51.30
C PRO A 199 -29.93 0.81 -51.56
N PHE A 200 -30.53 1.89 -52.07
CA PHE A 200 -29.85 3.14 -52.33
C PHE A 200 -29.55 3.91 -51.04
N ALA A 201 -30.49 3.94 -50.08
CA ALA A 201 -30.26 4.50 -48.76
C ALA A 201 -29.15 3.75 -48.00
N THR A 202 -29.12 2.42 -48.09
CA THR A 202 -28.02 1.60 -47.57
C THR A 202 -26.69 1.92 -48.25
N ARG A 203 -26.65 2.09 -49.59
CA ARG A 203 -25.44 2.52 -50.29
C ARG A 203 -24.97 3.91 -49.85
N CYS A 204 -25.87 4.87 -49.63
CA CYS A 204 -25.51 6.17 -49.07
C CYS A 204 -24.90 6.05 -47.67
N ARG A 205 -25.43 5.18 -46.79
CA ARG A 205 -24.81 4.92 -45.47
C ARG A 205 -23.40 4.35 -45.66
N ASN A 206 -23.24 3.33 -46.49
CA ASN A 206 -21.93 2.71 -46.74
C ASN A 206 -20.92 3.70 -47.37
N LEU A 207 -21.37 4.66 -48.18
CA LEU A 207 -20.53 5.75 -48.71
C LEU A 207 -20.00 6.67 -47.60
N THR A 208 -20.76 6.95 -46.53
CA THR A 208 -20.26 7.73 -45.38
C THR A 208 -19.14 7.00 -44.64
N VAL A 209 -19.28 5.69 -44.44
CA VAL A 209 -18.26 4.83 -43.81
C VAL A 209 -17.01 4.73 -44.70
N SER A 210 -17.18 4.48 -46.01
CA SER A 210 -16.10 4.43 -47.00
C SER A 210 -15.31 5.74 -47.08
N ASN A 211 -16.01 6.88 -47.16
CA ASN A 211 -15.34 8.19 -47.17
C ASN A 211 -14.65 8.49 -45.84
N THR A 212 -15.21 8.05 -44.70
CA THR A 212 -14.56 8.17 -43.39
C THR A 212 -13.26 7.36 -43.33
N ARG A 213 -13.25 6.13 -43.89
CA ARG A 213 -12.01 5.34 -44.07
C ARG A 213 -10.98 6.13 -44.89
N THR A 214 -11.36 6.65 -46.05
CA THR A 214 -10.46 7.46 -46.90
C THR A 214 -9.87 8.64 -46.13
N VAL A 215 -10.71 9.41 -45.42
CA VAL A 215 -10.29 10.56 -44.60
C VAL A 215 -9.26 10.18 -43.53
N LEU A 216 -9.38 9.00 -42.92
CA LEU A 216 -8.45 8.52 -41.89
C LEU A 216 -7.15 7.93 -42.46
N LEU A 217 -7.18 7.38 -43.69
CA LEU A 217 -6.02 6.78 -44.37
C LEU A 217 -5.18 7.80 -45.17
N THR A 218 -5.79 8.84 -45.73
CA THR A 218 -5.12 9.88 -46.52
C THR A 218 -5.43 11.31 -46.04
N PRO A 219 -5.17 11.63 -44.75
CA PRO A 219 -5.49 12.94 -44.17
C PRO A 219 -4.75 14.11 -44.84
N GLU A 220 -3.62 13.86 -45.52
CA GLU A 220 -2.82 14.89 -46.20
C GLU A 220 -3.57 15.62 -47.32
N ILE A 221 -4.64 15.02 -47.84
CA ILE A 221 -5.54 15.64 -48.82
C ILE A 221 -6.27 16.84 -48.20
N TYR A 222 -6.55 16.80 -46.89
CA TYR A 222 -7.37 17.77 -46.17
C TYR A 222 -6.50 18.77 -45.39
N ILE A 223 -5.63 19.47 -46.13
CA ILE A 223 -4.49 20.30 -45.65
C ILE A 223 -4.85 21.29 -44.51
N SER A 224 -6.10 21.73 -44.41
CA SER A 224 -6.59 22.67 -43.40
C SER A 224 -7.25 22.03 -42.15
N GLN A 225 -7.31 20.70 -42.05
CA GLN A 225 -8.09 20.00 -41.02
C GLN A 225 -7.29 18.92 -40.27
N ASN A 226 -7.36 18.92 -38.93
CA ASN A 226 -6.83 17.84 -38.10
C ASN A 226 -7.91 16.77 -37.86
N VAL A 227 -8.01 15.80 -38.77
CA VAL A 227 -9.08 14.78 -38.75
C VAL A 227 -9.00 13.87 -37.51
N TYR A 228 -7.79 13.57 -37.03
CA TYR A 228 -7.59 12.77 -35.81
C TYR A 228 -8.05 13.49 -34.54
N GLU A 229 -8.00 14.83 -34.54
CA GLU A 229 -8.53 15.65 -33.44
C GLU A 229 -10.06 15.76 -33.51
N GLN A 230 -10.63 15.88 -34.71
CA GLN A 230 -12.08 15.81 -34.90
C GLN A 230 -12.67 14.48 -34.41
N LEU A 231 -11.94 13.36 -34.54
CA LEU A 231 -12.35 12.07 -34.01
C LEU A 231 -12.39 12.06 -32.47
N VAL A 232 -11.40 12.68 -31.82
CA VAL A 232 -11.39 12.86 -30.36
C VAL A 232 -12.55 13.76 -29.91
N ASP A 233 -12.80 14.86 -30.60
CA ASP A 233 -13.85 15.80 -30.23
C ASP A 233 -15.26 15.23 -30.47
N LEU A 234 -15.50 14.55 -31.59
CA LEU A 234 -16.74 13.80 -31.85
C LEU A 234 -17.02 12.75 -30.77
N MET A 235 -15.99 12.01 -30.34
CA MET A 235 -16.10 11.05 -29.24
C MET A 235 -16.38 11.72 -27.88
N LEU A 236 -15.80 12.90 -27.60
CA LEU A 236 -16.09 13.67 -26.38
C LEU A 236 -17.52 14.22 -26.36
N GLU A 237 -18.04 14.67 -27.51
CA GLU A 237 -19.42 15.15 -27.63
C GLU A 237 -20.40 13.98 -27.51
N GLY A 238 -20.15 12.86 -28.18
CA GLY A 238 -20.92 11.62 -28.03
C GLY A 238 -21.04 11.16 -26.57
N LEU A 239 -19.92 11.13 -25.83
CA LEU A 239 -19.86 10.78 -24.40
C LEU A 239 -20.58 11.78 -23.46
N ARG A 240 -20.97 12.96 -23.95
CA ARG A 240 -21.67 14.00 -23.18
C ARG A 240 -23.13 14.19 -23.57
N GLY A 241 -23.47 13.83 -24.80
CA GLY A 241 -24.82 13.89 -25.37
C GLY A 241 -25.59 12.58 -25.20
N ALA A 242 -26.72 12.49 -25.90
CA ALA A 242 -27.54 11.28 -25.97
C ALA A 242 -27.11 10.29 -27.08
N HIS A 243 -26.17 10.69 -27.94
CA HIS A 243 -25.82 9.99 -29.19
C HIS A 243 -24.61 9.06 -29.06
N PHE A 244 -24.17 8.70 -27.86
CA PHE A 244 -22.99 7.83 -27.69
C PHE A 244 -23.14 6.50 -28.45
N GLU A 245 -24.34 5.90 -28.42
CA GLU A 245 -24.63 4.65 -29.14
C GLU A 245 -24.49 4.80 -30.67
N ASP A 246 -25.00 5.90 -31.24
CA ASP A 246 -24.83 6.22 -32.68
C ASP A 246 -23.35 6.38 -33.05
N VAL A 247 -22.57 7.08 -32.21
CA VAL A 247 -21.13 7.29 -32.45
C VAL A 247 -20.37 5.96 -32.34
N THR A 248 -20.72 5.08 -31.40
CA THR A 248 -20.08 3.75 -31.32
C THR A 248 -20.44 2.87 -32.51
N GLU A 249 -21.70 2.85 -32.98
CA GLU A 249 -22.12 2.10 -34.17
C GLU A 249 -21.36 2.57 -35.43
N PHE A 250 -21.30 3.89 -35.65
CA PHE A 250 -20.55 4.49 -36.75
C PHE A 250 -19.07 4.11 -36.71
N LEU A 251 -18.44 4.17 -35.53
CA LEU A 251 -17.03 3.82 -35.39
C LEU A 251 -16.76 2.32 -35.50
N GLU A 252 -17.67 1.45 -35.07
CA GLU A 252 -17.53 0.00 -35.28
C GLU A 252 -17.57 -0.36 -36.78
N GLU A 253 -18.49 0.24 -37.56
CA GLU A 253 -18.50 0.07 -39.03
C GLU A 253 -17.24 0.65 -39.70
N VAL A 254 -16.74 1.80 -39.25
CA VAL A 254 -15.48 2.37 -39.77
C VAL A 254 -14.26 1.51 -39.43
N ILE A 255 -14.17 0.96 -38.22
CA ILE A 255 -13.07 0.08 -37.80
C ILE A 255 -13.07 -1.22 -38.63
N GLU A 256 -14.23 -1.79 -38.90
CA GLU A 256 -14.34 -2.99 -39.74
C GLU A 256 -13.77 -2.71 -41.15
N VAL A 257 -14.24 -1.66 -41.83
CA VAL A 257 -13.76 -1.37 -43.21
C VAL A 257 -12.30 -0.90 -43.24
N VAL A 258 -11.79 -0.23 -42.21
CA VAL A 258 -10.35 0.12 -42.12
C VAL A 258 -9.48 -1.12 -41.89
N THR A 259 -9.90 -2.05 -41.04
CA THR A 259 -9.11 -3.27 -40.73
C THR A 259 -9.20 -4.36 -41.80
N MET A 260 -10.17 -4.28 -42.72
CA MET A 260 -10.28 -5.19 -43.88
C MET A 260 -9.26 -4.90 -44.99
N ASP A 261 -8.74 -3.68 -45.10
CA ASP A 261 -7.82 -3.25 -46.17
C ASP A 261 -6.81 -2.23 -45.61
N GLU A 262 -5.63 -2.72 -45.25
CA GLU A 262 -4.50 -1.96 -44.69
C GLU A 262 -3.45 -1.57 -45.76
N GLU A 263 -3.75 -1.61 -47.07
CA GLU A 263 -2.74 -1.36 -48.13
C GLU A 263 -2.13 0.06 -48.09
N VAL A 264 -2.85 1.04 -47.56
CA VAL A 264 -2.42 2.46 -47.49
C VAL A 264 -1.81 2.82 -46.15
N ARG A 265 -2.45 2.39 -45.05
CA ARG A 265 -1.96 2.47 -43.66
C ARG A 265 -2.57 1.34 -42.86
N THR A 266 -1.86 0.89 -41.84
CA THR A 266 -2.41 0.03 -40.80
C THR A 266 -3.39 0.79 -39.90
N PHE A 267 -4.31 0.06 -39.26
CA PHE A 267 -5.17 0.62 -38.22
C PHE A 267 -4.36 1.19 -37.03
N GLY A 268 -3.15 0.67 -36.81
CA GLY A 268 -2.20 1.22 -35.86
C GLY A 268 -1.80 2.67 -36.17
N GLU A 269 -1.42 2.94 -37.42
CA GLU A 269 -1.00 4.27 -37.87
C GLU A 269 -2.16 5.29 -37.87
N VAL A 270 -3.40 4.83 -38.01
CA VAL A 270 -4.61 5.66 -37.85
C VAL A 270 -4.85 6.04 -36.38
N MET A 271 -4.64 5.11 -35.43
CA MET A 271 -4.96 5.33 -34.01
C MET A 271 -3.84 5.97 -33.18
N VAL A 272 -2.56 5.85 -33.58
CA VAL A 272 -1.45 6.48 -32.86
C VAL A 272 -1.59 8.00 -32.72
N PRO A 273 -1.93 8.78 -33.78
CA PRO A 273 -2.18 10.22 -33.66
C PRO A 273 -3.31 10.57 -32.68
N VAL A 274 -4.38 9.76 -32.65
CA VAL A 274 -5.51 9.90 -31.73
C VAL A 274 -5.04 9.77 -30.27
N PHE A 275 -4.19 8.78 -29.99
CA PHE A 275 -3.59 8.59 -28.67
C PHE A 275 -2.58 9.70 -28.30
N ASP A 276 -1.81 10.23 -29.25
CA ASP A 276 -0.90 11.36 -29.01
C ASP A 276 -1.67 12.65 -28.65
N ILE A 277 -2.78 12.93 -29.35
CA ILE A 277 -3.69 14.06 -29.05
C ILE A 277 -4.30 13.90 -27.65
N LEU A 278 -4.77 12.70 -27.30
CA LEU A 278 -5.28 12.40 -25.96
C LEU A 278 -4.20 12.53 -24.88
N SER A 279 -2.99 12.01 -25.13
CA SER A 279 -1.84 12.12 -24.22
C SER A 279 -1.48 13.58 -23.94
N GLY A 280 -1.42 14.41 -24.99
CA GLY A 280 -1.22 15.85 -24.88
C GLY A 280 -2.32 16.55 -24.08
N ARG A 281 -3.59 16.29 -24.40
CA ARG A 281 -4.77 16.90 -23.74
C ARG A 281 -4.92 16.46 -22.27
N ILE A 282 -4.57 15.22 -21.91
CA ILE A 282 -4.71 14.67 -20.55
C ILE A 282 -3.58 15.16 -19.61
N ARG A 283 -2.35 15.33 -20.12
CA ARG A 283 -1.17 15.70 -19.31
C ARG A 283 -1.33 17.00 -18.51
N GLU A 284 -2.06 17.96 -19.08
CA GLU A 284 -2.30 19.28 -18.47
C GLU A 284 -3.44 19.26 -17.43
N LEU A 285 -4.13 18.13 -17.25
CA LEU A 285 -5.27 18.01 -16.34
C LEU A 285 -4.85 17.73 -14.89
N HIS A 286 -5.85 17.82 -14.01
CA HIS A 286 -5.75 17.62 -12.56
C HIS A 286 -6.91 16.75 -12.06
N LEU A 287 -6.65 15.95 -11.01
CA LEU A 287 -7.55 14.95 -10.43
C LEU A 287 -9.01 15.41 -10.20
N CYS A 288 -9.23 16.66 -9.80
CA CYS A 288 -10.56 17.18 -9.47
C CYS A 288 -11.29 17.87 -10.66
N GLN A 289 -10.76 17.80 -11.88
CA GLN A 289 -11.39 18.40 -13.07
C GLN A 289 -12.33 17.41 -13.77
N ILE A 290 -13.59 17.80 -13.96
CA ILE A 290 -14.63 16.95 -14.59
C ILE A 290 -14.21 16.48 -16.00
N LEU A 291 -13.51 17.33 -16.75
CA LEU A 291 -12.99 17.04 -18.10
C LEU A 291 -12.10 15.78 -18.14
N LEU A 292 -11.32 15.51 -17.08
CA LEU A 292 -10.49 14.30 -16.99
C LEU A 292 -11.33 13.02 -17.09
N TYR A 293 -12.50 13.01 -16.44
CA TYR A 293 -13.36 11.83 -16.40
C TYR A 293 -14.01 11.56 -17.76
N SER A 294 -14.32 12.59 -18.57
CA SER A 294 -14.73 12.40 -19.98
C SER A 294 -13.66 11.65 -20.80
N TYR A 295 -12.37 11.99 -20.62
CA TYR A 295 -11.28 11.29 -21.29
C TYR A 295 -11.09 9.86 -20.76
N LEU A 296 -11.24 9.63 -19.46
CA LEU A 296 -11.17 8.28 -18.87
C LEU A 296 -12.32 7.39 -19.38
N ASP A 297 -13.51 7.94 -19.61
CA ASP A 297 -14.64 7.19 -20.18
C ASP A 297 -14.43 6.85 -21.66
N MET A 298 -13.80 7.73 -22.45
CA MET A 298 -13.32 7.39 -23.80
C MET A 298 -12.30 6.24 -23.75
N LEU A 299 -11.34 6.29 -22.83
CA LEU A 299 -10.35 5.23 -22.65
C LEU A 299 -10.96 3.91 -22.11
N LEU A 300 -12.09 3.96 -21.41
CA LEU A 300 -12.87 2.76 -21.05
C LEU A 300 -13.60 2.14 -22.23
N TYR A 301 -14.01 2.93 -23.23
CA TYR A 301 -14.48 2.40 -24.51
C TYR A 301 -13.31 1.80 -25.32
N PHE A 302 -12.21 2.53 -25.48
CA PHE A 302 -11.02 2.10 -26.22
C PHE A 302 -10.36 0.83 -25.65
N THR A 303 -10.41 0.62 -24.33
CA THR A 303 -9.90 -0.62 -23.71
C THR A 303 -10.86 -1.81 -23.80
N ARG A 304 -12.08 -1.62 -24.31
CA ARG A 304 -13.10 -2.68 -24.56
C ARG A 304 -13.20 -3.06 -26.04
N GLN A 305 -13.10 -2.11 -26.96
CA GLN A 305 -13.07 -2.39 -28.39
C GLN A 305 -11.79 -3.18 -28.70
N LYS A 306 -11.91 -4.33 -29.37
CA LYS A 306 -10.85 -5.35 -29.53
C LYS A 306 -9.57 -4.80 -30.14
N ASP A 307 -9.70 -4.03 -31.20
CA ASP A 307 -8.65 -3.64 -32.14
C ASP A 307 -7.96 -2.37 -31.65
N ILE A 308 -8.75 -1.39 -31.18
CA ILE A 308 -8.24 -0.20 -30.49
C ILE A 308 -7.43 -0.63 -29.25
N ALA A 309 -7.92 -1.59 -28.47
CA ALA A 309 -7.20 -2.10 -27.31
C ALA A 309 -5.89 -2.82 -27.68
N GLN A 310 -5.82 -3.47 -28.84
CA GLN A 310 -4.56 -4.05 -29.34
C GLN A 310 -3.54 -2.95 -29.63
N VAL A 311 -3.90 -1.94 -30.42
CA VAL A 311 -3.00 -0.79 -30.71
C VAL A 311 -2.65 -0.04 -29.43
N PHE A 312 -3.60 0.18 -28.52
CA PHE A 312 -3.38 0.88 -27.26
C PHE A 312 -2.29 0.23 -26.40
N VAL A 313 -2.32 -1.10 -26.24
CA VAL A 313 -1.33 -1.80 -25.41
C VAL A 313 0.06 -1.82 -26.08
N GLU A 314 0.14 -1.67 -27.40
CA GLU A 314 1.43 -1.53 -28.10
C GLU A 314 1.94 -0.07 -28.09
N TYR A 315 1.05 0.92 -28.19
CA TYR A 315 1.37 2.35 -28.06
C TYR A 315 1.89 2.74 -26.66
N ILE A 316 1.38 2.12 -25.58
CA ILE A 316 1.87 2.41 -24.21
C ILE A 316 3.24 1.76 -23.89
N GLN A 317 3.89 1.04 -24.81
CA GLN A 317 5.23 0.51 -24.55
C GLN A 317 6.29 1.64 -24.60
N PRO A 318 7.12 1.84 -23.55
CA PRO A 318 8.17 2.84 -23.61
C PRO A 318 9.30 2.42 -24.55
N LYS A 319 9.95 3.41 -25.19
CA LYS A 319 11.04 3.21 -26.17
C LYS A 319 12.28 2.48 -25.61
N ASP A 320 12.43 2.46 -24.30
CA ASP A 320 13.41 1.66 -23.56
C ASP A 320 12.70 1.08 -22.34
N LEU A 321 12.63 -0.26 -22.28
CA LEU A 321 11.92 -1.01 -21.25
C LEU A 321 12.63 -0.99 -19.89
N THR A 322 13.90 -0.58 -19.82
CA THR A 322 14.72 -0.55 -18.60
C THR A 322 14.64 0.78 -17.85
N ASN A 323 14.14 1.84 -18.50
CA ASN A 323 14.13 3.19 -17.95
C ASN A 323 12.79 3.51 -17.26
N GLY A 324 12.81 3.50 -15.93
CA GLY A 324 11.62 3.74 -15.09
C GLY A 324 10.89 5.06 -15.38
N GLN A 325 11.60 6.13 -15.74
CA GLN A 325 11.00 7.42 -16.10
C GLN A 325 10.21 7.37 -17.42
N LEU A 326 10.56 6.50 -18.38
CA LEU A 326 9.84 6.47 -19.66
C LEU A 326 8.43 5.90 -19.52
N TYR A 327 8.19 5.00 -18.56
CA TYR A 327 6.84 4.50 -18.26
C TYR A 327 5.88 5.63 -17.90
N GLN A 328 6.32 6.65 -17.13
CA GLN A 328 5.52 7.85 -16.83
C GLN A 328 5.09 8.61 -18.09
N LYS A 329 5.91 8.62 -19.16
CA LYS A 329 5.66 9.40 -20.38
C LYS A 329 4.71 8.71 -21.37
N THR A 330 4.33 7.47 -21.10
CA THR A 330 3.28 6.75 -21.84
C THR A 330 1.90 7.35 -21.49
N LEU A 331 0.88 7.13 -22.32
CA LEU A 331 -0.49 7.61 -22.03
C LEU A 331 -1.03 7.00 -20.72
N LEU A 332 -0.88 5.70 -20.51
CA LEU A 332 -1.26 5.04 -19.25
C LEU A 332 -0.46 5.58 -18.05
N GLY A 333 0.84 5.82 -18.21
CA GLY A 333 1.69 6.37 -17.14
C GLY A 333 1.44 7.85 -16.83
N THR A 334 1.00 8.62 -17.82
CA THR A 334 0.58 10.02 -17.65
C THR A 334 -0.67 10.06 -16.78
N ILE A 335 -1.65 9.20 -17.08
CA ILE A 335 -2.86 9.01 -16.25
C ILE A 335 -2.47 8.57 -14.84
N LEU A 336 -1.68 7.49 -14.69
CA LEU A 336 -1.23 7.00 -13.38
C LEU A 336 -0.50 8.07 -12.56
N SER A 337 0.10 9.07 -13.18
CA SER A 337 0.80 10.17 -12.47
C SER A 337 -0.11 11.29 -11.95
N ILE A 338 -1.41 11.30 -12.28
CA ILE A 338 -2.36 12.33 -11.82
C ILE A 338 -2.74 12.09 -10.35
N SER A 339 -2.50 13.06 -9.48
CA SER A 339 -2.75 12.92 -8.03
C SER A 339 -2.96 14.28 -7.34
N CYS A 340 -3.16 14.25 -6.02
CA CYS A 340 -3.03 15.40 -5.12
C CYS A 340 -1.62 15.61 -4.56
N LEU A 341 -0.67 14.70 -4.86
CA LEU A 341 0.77 14.89 -4.61
C LEU A 341 1.36 16.00 -5.51
N LEU A 342 2.55 16.54 -5.14
CA LEU A 342 3.29 17.48 -5.98
C LEU A 342 3.67 16.85 -7.33
N LYS A 343 3.51 17.58 -8.45
CA LYS A 343 4.03 17.17 -9.77
C LYS A 343 5.57 17.19 -9.84
N THR A 344 6.24 17.93 -8.96
CA THR A 344 7.72 17.99 -8.88
C THR A 344 8.17 18.13 -7.41
N PRO A 345 9.17 17.36 -6.94
CA PRO A 345 9.70 17.50 -5.58
C PRO A 345 10.14 18.93 -5.26
N GLY A 346 9.93 19.37 -4.01
CA GLY A 346 10.28 20.72 -3.52
C GLY A 346 9.44 21.89 -4.05
N ILE A 347 8.86 21.79 -5.26
CA ILE A 347 8.12 22.88 -5.90
C ILE A 347 6.63 22.81 -5.51
N VAL A 348 6.25 23.67 -4.55
CA VAL A 348 4.85 23.86 -4.11
C VAL A 348 4.14 24.96 -4.92
N GLU A 349 4.89 25.72 -5.73
CA GLU A 349 4.36 26.78 -6.58
C GLU A 349 3.42 26.18 -7.66
N ASN A 350 2.21 26.73 -7.77
CA ASN A 350 1.08 26.22 -8.55
C ASN A 350 0.45 24.89 -8.05
N HIS A 351 0.76 24.42 -6.83
CA HIS A 351 0.06 23.28 -6.24
C HIS A 351 -1.38 23.65 -5.82
N GLY A 352 -2.38 22.98 -6.40
CA GLY A 352 -3.80 23.33 -6.20
C GLY A 352 -4.44 22.85 -4.88
N TYR A 353 -3.69 22.23 -3.98
CA TYR A 353 -4.22 21.59 -2.77
C TYR A 353 -3.53 22.11 -1.50
N PHE A 354 -4.27 22.15 -0.38
CA PHE A 354 -3.79 22.55 0.95
C PHE A 354 -2.98 23.87 0.95
N LEU A 355 -3.59 24.92 0.40
CA LEU A 355 -3.02 26.28 0.33
C LEU A 355 -2.96 26.93 1.73
N SER A 356 -1.81 27.52 2.09
CA SER A 356 -1.58 28.21 3.39
C SER A 356 -2.03 27.43 4.63
N PRO A 357 -1.59 26.16 4.80
CA PRO A 357 -2.21 25.22 5.73
C PRO A 357 -2.07 25.60 7.22
N SER A 358 -1.16 26.50 7.60
CA SER A 358 -1.12 27.02 8.98
C SER A 358 -2.25 28.00 9.32
N ARG A 359 -3.02 28.46 8.32
CA ARG A 359 -4.17 29.37 8.47
C ARG A 359 -5.51 28.62 8.47
N SER A 360 -5.55 27.46 7.83
CA SER A 360 -6.76 26.63 7.70
C SER A 360 -7.09 25.92 9.01
N SER A 361 -8.38 25.84 9.35
CA SER A 361 -8.84 25.08 10.51
C SER A 361 -8.73 23.56 10.27
N PRO A 362 -8.65 22.75 11.34
CA PRO A 362 -8.70 21.29 11.23
C PRO A 362 -9.99 20.74 10.60
N GLN A 363 -11.07 21.53 10.56
CA GLN A 363 -12.32 21.15 9.89
C GLN A 363 -12.22 21.37 8.37
N GLU A 364 -11.71 22.52 7.92
CA GLU A 364 -11.50 22.81 6.49
C GLU A 364 -10.51 21.84 5.86
N ILE A 365 -9.42 21.49 6.57
CA ILE A 365 -8.46 20.47 6.12
C ILE A 365 -9.15 19.11 5.93
N LYS A 366 -10.01 18.69 6.88
CA LYS A 366 -10.78 17.43 6.76
C LYS A 366 -11.80 17.45 5.62
N VAL A 367 -12.44 18.58 5.34
CA VAL A 367 -13.35 18.72 4.18
C VAL A 367 -12.56 18.65 2.87
N GLN A 368 -11.40 19.30 2.78
CA GLN A 368 -10.53 19.22 1.59
C GLN A 368 -10.01 17.78 1.37
N GLU A 369 -9.58 17.11 2.44
CA GLU A 369 -9.18 15.69 2.45
C GLU A 369 -10.32 14.79 1.93
N SER A 370 -11.54 14.93 2.47
CA SER A 370 -12.73 14.17 2.06
C SER A 370 -13.09 14.39 0.58
N ASN A 371 -13.03 15.64 0.10
CA ASN A 371 -13.33 15.97 -1.30
C ASN A 371 -12.31 15.34 -2.26
N ILE A 372 -11.03 15.34 -1.89
CA ILE A 372 -9.97 14.69 -2.68
C ILE A 372 -10.18 13.17 -2.68
N HIS A 373 -10.52 12.57 -1.54
CA HIS A 373 -10.82 11.12 -1.45
C HIS A 373 -11.96 10.70 -2.40
N GLN A 374 -13.03 11.50 -2.52
CA GLN A 374 -14.12 11.21 -3.45
C GLN A 374 -13.62 11.12 -4.91
N PHE A 375 -12.80 12.07 -5.37
CA PHE A 375 -12.22 12.03 -6.71
C PHE A 375 -11.21 10.88 -6.87
N MET A 376 -10.36 10.62 -5.86
CA MET A 376 -9.44 9.48 -5.89
C MET A 376 -10.17 8.13 -6.04
N SER A 377 -11.23 7.90 -5.26
CA SER A 377 -12.00 6.65 -5.32
C SER A 377 -12.64 6.42 -6.69
N GLN A 378 -13.17 7.49 -7.33
CA GLN A 378 -13.68 7.44 -8.70
C GLN A 378 -12.56 7.20 -9.73
N PHE A 379 -11.43 7.89 -9.58
CA PHE A 379 -10.27 7.78 -10.47
C PHE A 379 -9.66 6.39 -10.46
N HIS A 380 -9.49 5.79 -9.28
CA HIS A 380 -9.02 4.42 -9.10
C HIS A 380 -9.97 3.38 -9.67
N GLU A 381 -11.30 3.60 -9.59
CA GLU A 381 -12.30 2.75 -10.26
C GLU A 381 -12.12 2.77 -11.79
N LYS A 382 -11.92 3.93 -12.41
CA LYS A 382 -11.68 4.03 -13.87
C LYS A 382 -10.41 3.27 -14.28
N ILE A 383 -9.30 3.47 -13.58
CA ILE A 383 -8.02 2.75 -13.86
C ILE A 383 -8.19 1.23 -13.66
N TYR A 384 -8.86 0.81 -12.58
CA TYR A 384 -9.17 -0.59 -12.33
C TYR A 384 -9.96 -1.22 -13.49
N GLN A 385 -11.01 -0.56 -13.98
CA GLN A 385 -11.81 -1.07 -15.08
C GLN A 385 -11.01 -1.08 -16.39
N MET A 386 -10.14 -0.09 -16.67
CA MET A 386 -9.25 -0.13 -17.84
C MET A 386 -8.32 -1.35 -17.83
N LEU A 387 -7.59 -1.58 -16.72
CA LEU A 387 -6.70 -2.75 -16.59
C LEU A 387 -7.47 -4.07 -16.67
N LYS A 388 -8.66 -4.13 -16.05
CA LYS A 388 -9.54 -5.30 -16.09
C LYS A 388 -10.03 -5.60 -17.51
N ASN A 389 -10.46 -4.59 -18.28
CA ASN A 389 -10.86 -4.77 -19.68
C ASN A 389 -9.72 -5.43 -20.46
N LEU A 390 -8.51 -4.85 -20.41
CA LEU A 390 -7.32 -5.34 -21.12
C LEU A 390 -6.89 -6.76 -20.72
N LEU A 391 -7.03 -7.12 -19.44
CA LEU A 391 -6.76 -8.47 -18.92
C LEU A 391 -7.81 -9.52 -19.33
N GLN A 392 -9.02 -9.11 -19.70
CA GLN A 392 -10.14 -10.00 -20.03
C GLN A 392 -10.42 -10.10 -21.54
N LEU A 393 -9.96 -9.14 -22.34
CA LEU A 393 -10.33 -8.98 -23.75
C LEU A 393 -9.73 -10.03 -24.70
N SER A 394 -8.43 -10.31 -24.59
CA SER A 394 -7.80 -11.40 -25.35
C SER A 394 -6.54 -11.95 -24.65
N PRO A 395 -6.09 -13.18 -24.96
CA PRO A 395 -4.84 -13.72 -24.41
C PRO A 395 -3.60 -12.89 -24.78
N GLN A 396 -3.58 -12.28 -25.97
CA GLN A 396 -2.46 -11.45 -26.43
C GLN A 396 -2.46 -10.09 -25.71
N THR A 397 -3.63 -9.47 -25.54
CA THR A 397 -3.81 -8.23 -24.75
C THR A 397 -3.41 -8.46 -23.29
N LYS A 398 -3.87 -9.56 -22.67
CA LYS A 398 -3.51 -10.01 -21.31
C LYS A 398 -2.00 -10.17 -21.17
N HIS A 399 -1.34 -10.88 -22.08
CA HIS A 399 0.11 -11.06 -22.06
C HIS A 399 0.85 -9.72 -22.19
N ARG A 400 0.50 -8.89 -23.19
CA ARG A 400 1.17 -7.59 -23.42
C ARG A 400 1.02 -6.63 -22.23
N ILE A 401 -0.14 -6.56 -21.57
CA ILE A 401 -0.33 -5.68 -20.38
C ILE A 401 0.37 -6.23 -19.13
N LEU A 402 0.46 -7.55 -18.94
CA LEU A 402 1.24 -8.14 -17.85
C LEU A 402 2.75 -7.98 -18.08
N SER A 403 3.24 -8.13 -19.31
CA SER A 403 4.62 -7.78 -19.69
C SER A 403 4.93 -6.30 -19.42
N TRP A 404 4.00 -5.38 -19.74
CA TRP A 404 4.14 -3.96 -19.42
C TRP A 404 4.26 -3.73 -17.90
N LEU A 405 3.39 -4.34 -17.10
CA LEU A 405 3.42 -4.24 -15.64
C LEU A 405 4.72 -4.80 -15.05
N GLY A 406 5.12 -6.01 -15.44
CA GLY A 406 6.33 -6.66 -14.94
C GLY A 406 7.62 -5.92 -15.31
N ASN A 407 7.74 -5.45 -16.57
CA ASN A 407 8.86 -4.61 -16.98
C ASN A 407 8.85 -3.24 -16.28
N CYS A 408 7.69 -2.61 -16.11
CA CYS A 408 7.55 -1.33 -15.42
C CYS A 408 8.02 -1.40 -13.97
N LEU A 409 7.60 -2.45 -13.25
CA LEU A 409 8.01 -2.71 -11.87
C LEU A 409 9.52 -3.00 -11.78
N HIS A 410 10.05 -3.83 -12.67
CA HIS A 410 11.48 -4.15 -12.72
C HIS A 410 12.36 -2.90 -12.99
N ALA A 411 11.99 -2.08 -13.98
CA ALA A 411 12.66 -0.82 -14.32
C ALA A 411 12.65 0.22 -13.17
N ASN A 412 11.76 0.05 -12.21
CA ASN A 412 11.59 0.91 -11.05
C ASN A 412 12.04 0.26 -9.71
N ALA A 413 12.59 -0.95 -9.73
CA ALA A 413 13.07 -1.69 -8.55
C ALA A 413 14.12 -0.93 -7.71
N GLY A 414 14.80 0.07 -8.29
CA GLY A 414 15.70 0.95 -7.55
C GLY A 414 15.02 1.81 -6.48
N ARG A 415 13.72 2.10 -6.61
CA ARG A 415 12.97 3.01 -5.72
C ARG A 415 12.93 2.58 -4.25
N ALA A 416 12.96 1.27 -3.96
CA ALA A 416 12.93 0.73 -2.60
C ALA A 416 14.32 0.56 -1.97
N LYS A 417 15.40 0.70 -2.74
CA LYS A 417 16.77 0.46 -2.22
C LYS A 417 17.21 1.61 -1.31
N ILE A 418 17.87 1.27 -0.19
CA ILE A 418 18.25 2.22 0.87
C ILE A 418 18.97 3.47 0.31
N TRP A 419 19.88 3.29 -0.67
CA TRP A 419 20.63 4.37 -1.30
C TRP A 419 19.75 5.37 -2.06
N ALA A 420 18.57 4.98 -2.56
CA ALA A 420 17.63 5.90 -3.19
C ALA A 420 17.13 6.94 -2.17
N SER A 421 16.93 6.55 -0.90
CA SER A 421 16.55 7.48 0.18
C SER A 421 17.67 8.46 0.60
N GLN A 422 18.89 8.27 0.08
CA GLN A 422 20.09 9.06 0.37
C GLN A 422 20.60 9.83 -0.87
N MET A 423 20.03 9.59 -2.05
CA MET A 423 20.40 10.26 -3.30
C MET A 423 19.92 11.72 -3.33
N PRO A 424 20.69 12.65 -3.93
CA PRO A 424 20.19 13.96 -4.33
C PRO A 424 18.96 13.83 -5.25
N GLU A 425 17.96 14.70 -5.08
CA GLU A 425 16.67 14.61 -5.79
C GLU A 425 16.78 14.57 -7.32
N VAL A 426 17.89 15.08 -7.89
CA VAL A 426 18.23 15.01 -9.32
C VAL A 426 18.22 13.57 -9.84
N PHE A 427 18.73 12.60 -9.06
CA PHE A 427 18.76 11.19 -9.48
C PHE A 427 17.40 10.49 -9.34
N PHE A 428 16.46 11.04 -8.56
CA PHE A 428 15.09 10.51 -8.49
C PHE A 428 14.33 10.66 -9.81
N GLN A 429 14.79 11.54 -10.70
CA GLN A 429 14.22 11.73 -12.03
C GLN A 429 14.36 10.49 -12.93
N MET A 430 15.16 9.48 -12.57
CA MET A 430 15.29 8.23 -13.35
C MET A 430 14.11 7.25 -13.16
N TYR A 431 13.20 7.52 -12.23
CA TYR A 431 12.08 6.65 -11.88
C TYR A 431 10.72 7.32 -12.08
N ALA A 432 9.66 6.51 -12.20
CA ALA A 432 8.29 7.01 -12.16
C ALA A 432 7.92 7.55 -10.75
N PRO A 433 7.01 8.54 -10.66
CA PRO A 433 6.75 9.29 -9.42
C PRO A 433 5.90 8.49 -8.41
N ASP A 434 5.87 8.92 -7.15
CA ASP A 434 5.11 8.24 -6.10
C ASP A 434 3.59 8.16 -6.37
N ALA A 435 3.04 9.16 -7.08
CA ALA A 435 1.66 9.17 -7.57
C ALA A 435 1.35 7.93 -8.45
N PHE A 436 2.28 7.56 -9.34
CA PHE A 436 2.14 6.43 -10.26
C PHE A 436 1.94 5.12 -9.48
N PHE A 437 2.76 4.90 -8.44
CA PHE A 437 2.71 3.66 -7.66
C PHE A 437 1.53 3.60 -6.70
N LEU A 438 1.05 4.73 -6.14
CA LEU A 438 -0.22 4.73 -5.39
C LEU A 438 -1.41 4.40 -6.29
N ASN A 439 -1.53 5.06 -7.44
CA ASN A 439 -2.67 4.87 -8.34
C ASN A 439 -2.66 3.47 -8.99
N LEU A 440 -1.49 2.96 -9.37
CA LEU A 440 -1.35 1.59 -9.85
C LEU A 440 -1.64 0.58 -8.72
N GLY A 441 -1.11 0.83 -7.53
CA GLY A 441 -1.34 0.01 -6.34
C GLY A 441 -2.83 -0.11 -5.99
N ALA A 442 -3.58 1.00 -6.04
CA ALA A 442 -5.02 1.00 -5.80
C ALA A 442 -5.82 0.19 -6.84
N ALA A 443 -5.44 0.27 -8.12
CA ALA A 443 -6.07 -0.50 -9.18
C ALA A 443 -5.74 -2.01 -9.12
N LEU A 444 -4.50 -2.36 -8.80
CA LEU A 444 -4.08 -3.75 -8.58
C LEU A 444 -4.69 -4.34 -7.29
N LEU A 445 -4.80 -3.54 -6.22
CA LEU A 445 -5.54 -3.89 -5.00
C LEU A 445 -7.01 -4.24 -5.31
N ARG A 446 -7.68 -3.48 -6.19
CA ARG A 446 -9.03 -3.78 -6.67
C ARG A 446 -9.11 -5.10 -7.46
N LEU A 447 -8.10 -5.42 -8.29
CA LEU A 447 -7.99 -6.71 -8.98
C LEU A 447 -7.78 -7.89 -8.01
N CYS A 448 -7.22 -7.67 -6.82
CA CYS A 448 -7.03 -8.72 -5.81
C CYS A 448 -8.27 -9.01 -4.93
N GLN A 449 -9.22 -8.06 -4.81
CA GLN A 449 -10.40 -8.24 -3.93
C GLN A 449 -11.24 -9.52 -4.16
N PRO A 450 -11.36 -10.09 -5.37
CA PRO A 450 -12.05 -11.37 -5.59
C PRO A 450 -11.47 -12.58 -4.87
N PHE A 451 -10.24 -12.50 -4.35
CA PHE A 451 -9.60 -13.54 -3.53
C PHE A 451 -9.12 -13.05 -2.15
N CYS A 452 -9.10 -11.74 -1.88
CA CYS A 452 -8.75 -11.17 -0.58
C CYS A 452 -9.89 -11.31 0.45
N LYS A 453 -10.17 -12.56 0.85
CA LYS A 453 -11.02 -12.89 2.01
C LYS A 453 -10.29 -13.93 2.86
N PRO A 454 -10.32 -13.87 4.21
CA PRO A 454 -9.42 -14.67 5.04
C PRO A 454 -9.52 -16.20 4.88
N ARG A 455 -10.69 -16.72 4.46
CA ARG A 455 -10.91 -18.14 4.15
C ARG A 455 -11.27 -18.37 2.66
N SER A 456 -10.66 -17.62 1.75
CA SER A 456 -10.80 -17.78 0.30
C SER A 456 -9.95 -18.94 -0.23
N PRO A 457 -10.52 -20.05 -0.76
CA PRO A 457 -9.70 -21.15 -1.30
C PRO A 457 -8.88 -20.74 -2.52
N ARG A 458 -9.25 -19.65 -3.22
CA ARG A 458 -8.45 -19.05 -4.30
C ARG A 458 -7.16 -18.38 -3.81
N LEU A 459 -7.03 -18.12 -2.51
CA LEU A 459 -5.80 -17.60 -1.92
C LEU A 459 -4.73 -18.69 -1.81
N LEU A 460 -5.15 -19.94 -1.55
CA LEU A 460 -4.29 -21.11 -1.43
C LEU A 460 -3.82 -21.66 -2.78
N THR A 461 -4.30 -21.09 -3.90
CA THR A 461 -3.72 -21.35 -5.24
C THR A 461 -2.55 -20.41 -5.57
N PHE A 462 -2.05 -19.64 -4.60
CA PHE A 462 -0.78 -18.93 -4.72
C PHE A 462 0.38 -19.94 -4.70
N ASP A 463 1.31 -19.79 -5.64
CA ASP A 463 2.53 -20.60 -5.71
C ASP A 463 3.75 -19.69 -5.53
N PRO A 464 4.50 -19.80 -4.42
CA PRO A 464 5.66 -18.96 -4.16
C PRO A 464 6.87 -19.31 -5.05
N THR A 465 6.92 -20.48 -5.70
CA THR A 465 8.05 -20.84 -6.58
C THR A 465 8.17 -19.88 -7.78
N TYR A 466 7.09 -19.17 -8.14
CA TYR A 466 7.07 -18.05 -9.07
C TYR A 466 8.16 -17.00 -8.77
N CYS A 467 8.40 -16.68 -7.50
CA CYS A 467 9.39 -15.68 -7.07
C CYS A 467 10.84 -16.18 -7.17
N ALA A 468 11.06 -17.49 -7.28
CA ALA A 468 12.38 -18.10 -7.42
C ALA A 468 12.79 -18.37 -8.89
N LEU A 469 11.92 -18.02 -9.85
CA LEU A 469 12.23 -18.13 -11.27
C LEU A 469 13.27 -17.11 -11.72
N LYS A 470 14.31 -17.60 -12.39
CA LYS A 470 15.31 -16.80 -13.09
C LYS A 470 14.69 -16.14 -14.33
N GLU A 471 15.35 -15.12 -14.88
CA GLU A 471 14.91 -14.41 -16.08
C GLU A 471 14.65 -15.37 -17.26
N LEU A 472 13.39 -15.41 -17.72
CA LEU A 472 12.89 -16.27 -18.80
C LEU A 472 12.89 -15.51 -20.15
N ASN A 473 12.93 -16.23 -21.28
CA ASN A 473 12.70 -15.63 -22.61
C ASN A 473 11.21 -15.32 -22.86
N GLU A 474 10.86 -14.56 -23.92
CA GLU A 474 9.47 -14.14 -24.16
C GLU A 474 8.48 -15.29 -24.42
N GLU A 475 8.92 -16.36 -25.09
CA GLU A 475 8.09 -17.56 -25.35
C GLU A 475 7.83 -18.33 -24.04
N GLU A 476 8.84 -18.41 -23.17
CA GLU A 476 8.70 -18.97 -21.82
C GLU A 476 7.83 -18.12 -20.90
N GLN A 477 7.99 -16.79 -20.91
CA GLN A 477 7.12 -15.87 -20.16
C GLN A 477 5.65 -16.06 -20.55
N LYS A 478 5.38 -16.13 -21.86
CA LYS A 478 4.04 -16.30 -22.43
C LYS A 478 3.44 -17.69 -22.18
N SER A 479 4.24 -18.76 -22.24
CA SER A 479 3.76 -20.13 -22.03
C SER A 479 3.61 -20.50 -20.55
N LYS A 480 4.50 -20.01 -19.68
CA LYS A 480 4.46 -20.27 -18.23
C LYS A 480 3.55 -19.28 -17.45
N ASN A 481 3.04 -18.22 -18.08
CA ASN A 481 2.38 -17.07 -17.42
C ASN A 481 3.28 -16.42 -16.34
N VAL A 482 4.44 -15.91 -16.75
CA VAL A 482 5.42 -15.28 -15.85
C VAL A 482 5.91 -14.00 -16.49
N HIS A 483 5.55 -12.84 -15.94
CA HIS A 483 5.89 -11.53 -16.54
C HIS A 483 6.73 -10.63 -15.62
N MET A 484 6.75 -10.90 -14.31
CA MET A 484 7.59 -10.17 -13.34
C MET A 484 9.03 -10.69 -13.39
N LYS A 485 10.02 -9.81 -13.14
CA LYS A 485 11.46 -10.11 -13.31
C LYS A 485 12.28 -9.62 -12.12
N GLY A 486 13.34 -10.33 -11.76
CA GLY A 486 14.30 -9.91 -10.72
C GLY A 486 13.92 -10.28 -9.29
N LEU A 487 12.82 -11.02 -9.08
CA LEU A 487 12.39 -11.49 -7.76
C LEU A 487 13.37 -12.49 -7.14
N GLU A 488 14.08 -13.24 -7.98
CA GLU A 488 15.12 -14.19 -7.58
C GLU A 488 16.37 -13.53 -6.99
N LYS A 489 16.41 -12.19 -7.01
CA LYS A 489 17.45 -11.35 -6.40
C LYS A 489 17.00 -10.73 -5.07
N GLU A 490 15.73 -10.87 -4.70
CA GLU A 490 15.17 -10.35 -3.45
C GLU A 490 15.41 -11.35 -2.30
N THR A 491 15.65 -10.87 -1.08
CA THR A 491 15.83 -11.76 0.09
C THR A 491 14.50 -12.39 0.48
N CYS A 492 14.48 -13.71 0.70
CA CYS A 492 13.30 -14.47 1.13
C CYS A 492 13.29 -14.72 2.64
N LEU A 493 12.10 -14.95 3.19
CA LEU A 493 11.84 -15.09 4.64
C LEU A 493 12.75 -16.13 5.32
N ILE A 494 13.13 -17.18 4.60
CA ILE A 494 14.20 -18.11 5.00
C ILE A 494 15.13 -18.37 3.79
N PRO A 495 16.41 -18.70 4.00
CA PRO A 495 17.29 -19.10 2.90
C PRO A 495 16.86 -20.43 2.28
N ALA A 496 16.95 -20.52 0.95
CA ALA A 496 16.75 -21.78 0.23
C ALA A 496 17.87 -22.80 0.54
N VAL A 497 17.51 -24.08 0.60
CA VAL A 497 18.45 -25.19 0.85
C VAL A 497 19.27 -25.44 -0.42
N THR A 498 20.60 -25.36 -0.32
CA THR A 498 21.51 -25.29 -1.47
C THR A 498 21.54 -26.55 -2.34
N ASP A 499 21.17 -27.70 -1.77
CA ASP A 499 21.36 -29.02 -2.40
C ASP A 499 20.12 -29.53 -3.18
N GLN A 500 19.05 -28.74 -3.32
CA GLN A 500 17.83 -29.13 -4.06
C GLN A 500 17.32 -27.97 -4.93
N GLU A 501 17.14 -28.21 -6.24
CA GLU A 501 16.39 -27.28 -7.09
C GLU A 501 14.87 -27.45 -6.87
N PRO A 502 14.09 -26.35 -6.79
CA PRO A 502 12.64 -26.42 -6.62
C PRO A 502 11.94 -27.04 -7.83
N GLU A 503 10.88 -27.82 -7.58
CA GLU A 503 9.94 -28.26 -8.60
C GLU A 503 9.03 -27.08 -8.98
N PHE A 504 9.35 -26.41 -10.10
CA PHE A 504 8.58 -25.29 -10.63
C PHE A 504 7.29 -25.76 -11.33
N ALA A 505 6.18 -25.04 -11.14
CA ALA A 505 4.95 -25.31 -11.87
C ALA A 505 5.12 -25.12 -13.40
N PRO A 506 4.44 -25.94 -14.24
CA PRO A 506 4.54 -25.83 -15.70
C PRO A 506 3.89 -24.56 -16.25
N SER A 507 2.91 -24.01 -15.55
CA SER A 507 2.36 -22.67 -15.78
C SER A 507 1.70 -22.14 -14.52
N TYR A 508 1.83 -20.85 -14.27
CA TYR A 508 1.26 -20.17 -13.11
C TYR A 508 -0.12 -19.60 -13.45
N ASN A 509 -0.90 -19.29 -12.41
CA ASN A 509 -2.24 -18.74 -12.55
C ASN A 509 -2.25 -17.22 -12.27
N LEU A 510 -3.28 -16.55 -12.76
CA LEU A 510 -3.41 -15.08 -12.66
C LEU A 510 -3.58 -14.58 -11.21
N VAL A 511 -3.92 -15.44 -10.22
CA VAL A 511 -3.94 -15.04 -8.80
C VAL A 511 -2.50 -14.87 -8.30
N THR A 512 -1.61 -15.82 -8.61
CA THR A 512 -0.17 -15.70 -8.31
C THR A 512 0.42 -14.45 -8.95
N GLU A 513 0.20 -14.25 -10.26
CA GLU A 513 0.70 -13.05 -10.96
C GLU A 513 0.18 -11.75 -10.32
N ASN A 514 -1.14 -11.60 -10.18
CA ASN A 514 -1.74 -10.38 -9.65
C ASN A 514 -1.28 -10.10 -8.21
N LEU A 515 -1.15 -11.13 -7.38
CA LEU A 515 -0.71 -10.97 -5.99
C LEU A 515 0.74 -10.46 -5.92
N VAL A 516 1.65 -11.07 -6.68
CA VAL A 516 3.07 -10.68 -6.71
C VAL A 516 3.24 -9.26 -7.27
N LEU A 517 2.57 -8.95 -8.38
CA LEU A 517 2.57 -7.61 -8.97
C LEU A 517 2.01 -6.55 -7.99
N THR A 518 0.94 -6.87 -7.25
CA THR A 518 0.35 -5.96 -6.25
C THR A 518 1.31 -5.73 -5.08
N GLN A 519 1.86 -6.78 -4.47
CA GLN A 519 2.77 -6.64 -3.33
C GLN A 519 4.05 -5.89 -3.70
N TYR A 520 4.63 -6.13 -4.88
CA TYR A 520 5.80 -5.36 -5.32
C TYR A 520 5.44 -3.89 -5.64
N THR A 521 4.26 -3.63 -6.18
CA THR A 521 3.75 -2.25 -6.38
C THR A 521 3.57 -1.50 -5.06
N LEU A 522 3.06 -2.18 -4.02
CA LEU A 522 2.94 -1.61 -2.67
C LEU A 522 4.32 -1.35 -2.04
N HIS A 523 5.29 -2.23 -2.27
CA HIS A 523 6.66 -2.06 -1.80
C HIS A 523 7.35 -0.85 -2.46
N LEU A 524 7.27 -0.74 -3.80
CA LEU A 524 7.80 0.40 -4.56
C LEU A 524 7.01 1.71 -4.33
N GLY A 525 5.82 1.66 -3.74
CA GLY A 525 4.88 2.79 -3.61
C GLY A 525 4.55 3.15 -2.16
N PHE A 526 3.61 2.43 -1.56
CA PHE A 526 3.04 2.73 -0.25
C PHE A 526 4.08 2.63 0.88
N HIS A 527 4.88 1.55 0.92
CA HIS A 527 5.96 1.36 1.89
C HIS A 527 6.96 2.53 1.84
N ARG A 528 7.48 2.85 0.63
CA ARG A 528 8.39 3.98 0.42
C ARG A 528 7.80 5.32 0.90
N LEU A 529 6.53 5.55 0.64
CA LEU A 529 5.83 6.78 1.06
C LEU A 529 5.56 6.84 2.57
N HIS A 530 5.30 5.70 3.23
CA HIS A 530 5.16 5.66 4.70
C HIS A 530 6.43 6.16 5.37
N ASP A 531 7.57 5.64 4.90
CA ASP A 531 8.91 5.97 5.37
C ASP A 531 9.24 7.46 5.15
N GLN A 532 8.85 8.02 4.00
CA GLN A 532 8.96 9.46 3.74
C GLN A 532 8.01 10.30 4.61
N LEU A 533 6.76 9.86 4.83
CA LEU A 533 5.76 10.57 5.65
C LEU A 533 6.21 10.67 7.12
N ILE A 534 6.86 9.62 7.65
CA ILE A 534 7.50 9.65 8.98
C ILE A 534 8.61 10.71 9.01
N LYS A 535 9.52 10.71 8.03
CA LYS A 535 10.65 11.66 7.93
C LYS A 535 10.17 13.11 7.80
N ILE A 536 9.15 13.36 6.96
CA ILE A 536 8.50 14.66 6.79
C ILE A 536 7.89 15.14 8.12
N ASN A 537 7.18 14.27 8.84
CA ASN A 537 6.58 14.61 10.13
C ASN A 537 7.64 14.93 11.20
N GLN A 538 8.78 14.23 11.23
CA GLN A 538 9.89 14.57 12.13
C GLN A 538 10.46 15.95 11.83
N SER A 539 10.68 16.26 10.54
CA SER A 539 11.14 17.58 10.09
C SER A 539 10.14 18.70 10.39
N LEU A 540 8.83 18.44 10.28
CA LEU A 540 7.79 19.40 10.67
C LEU A 540 7.83 19.75 12.16
N HIS A 541 8.02 18.78 13.06
CA HIS A 541 8.16 19.08 14.48
C HIS A 541 9.44 19.89 14.79
N ARG A 542 10.56 19.58 14.13
CA ARG A 542 11.82 20.34 14.25
C ARG A 542 11.65 21.79 13.78
N LEU A 543 11.07 21.99 12.60
CA LEU A 543 10.76 23.33 12.06
C LEU A 543 9.77 24.11 12.93
N GLN A 544 8.74 23.44 13.46
CA GLN A 544 7.76 24.08 14.34
C GLN A 544 8.39 24.56 15.66
N ALA A 545 9.35 23.82 16.22
CA ALA A 545 10.10 24.25 17.40
C ALA A 545 11.00 25.46 17.07
N ALA A 546 11.84 25.35 16.03
CA ALA A 546 12.75 26.41 15.62
C ALA A 546 12.01 27.71 15.21
N TRP A 547 10.86 27.61 14.54
CA TRP A 547 10.02 28.76 14.18
C TRP A 547 9.47 29.48 15.42
N ARG A 548 9.02 28.75 16.45
CA ARG A 548 8.56 29.32 17.72
C ARG A 548 9.67 30.04 18.48
N GLU A 549 10.88 29.47 18.50
CA GLU A 549 12.06 30.09 19.12
C GLU A 549 12.49 31.36 18.38
N ALA A 550 12.53 31.32 17.03
CA ALA A 550 12.79 32.48 16.18
C ALA A 550 11.73 33.60 16.37
N GLN A 551 10.46 33.23 16.58
CA GLN A 551 9.38 34.18 16.86
C GLN A 551 9.52 34.82 18.25
N GLN A 552 9.86 34.04 19.28
CA GLN A 552 10.09 34.57 20.64
C GLN A 552 11.31 35.51 20.70
N THR A 553 12.35 35.21 19.93
CA THR A 553 13.56 36.04 19.82
C THR A 553 13.43 37.21 18.84
N SER A 554 12.28 37.37 18.17
CA SER A 554 12.03 38.39 17.13
C SER A 554 13.06 38.38 15.99
N SER A 555 13.55 37.19 15.62
CA SER A 555 14.56 37.02 14.57
C SER A 555 13.98 37.24 13.17
N PRO A 556 14.68 37.92 12.24
CA PRO A 556 14.28 38.03 10.84
C PRO A 556 14.29 36.68 10.09
N THR A 557 14.82 35.60 10.68
CA THR A 557 14.70 34.24 10.13
C THR A 557 13.33 33.62 10.32
N ALA A 558 12.46 34.19 11.17
CA ALA A 558 11.16 33.61 11.50
C ALA A 558 10.22 33.48 10.30
N ASP A 559 10.22 34.42 9.35
CA ASP A 559 9.36 34.35 8.16
C ASP A 559 9.83 33.31 7.14
N ASN A 560 11.14 33.12 6.98
CA ASN A 560 11.71 32.04 6.17
C ASN A 560 11.38 30.67 6.77
N LEU A 561 11.52 30.51 8.10
CA LEU A 561 11.11 29.29 8.80
C LEU A 561 9.60 29.04 8.70
N ARG A 562 8.77 30.09 8.72
CA ARG A 562 7.33 29.99 8.44
C ARG A 562 7.08 29.46 7.04
N GLU A 563 7.72 30.02 6.01
CA GLU A 563 7.51 29.61 4.62
C GLU A 563 7.92 28.16 4.39
N GLN A 564 9.07 27.74 4.95
CA GLN A 564 9.51 26.34 4.93
C GLN A 564 8.52 25.40 5.63
N PHE A 565 7.97 25.82 6.77
CA PHE A 565 6.93 25.07 7.48
C PHE A 565 5.63 24.96 6.67
N GLU A 566 5.17 26.03 6.03
CA GLU A 566 3.97 26.03 5.17
C GLU A 566 4.17 25.10 3.96
N ARG A 567 5.30 25.24 3.25
CA ARG A 567 5.68 24.38 2.11
C ARG A 567 5.69 22.90 2.52
N LEU A 568 6.35 22.56 3.63
CA LEU A 568 6.45 21.17 4.10
C LEU A 568 5.11 20.63 4.65
N MET A 569 4.26 21.48 5.22
CA MET A 569 2.93 21.10 5.69
C MET A 569 1.97 20.82 4.51
N THR A 570 2.05 21.59 3.43
CA THR A 570 1.30 21.30 2.19
C THR A 570 1.72 19.95 1.60
N ILE A 571 3.01 19.62 1.61
CA ILE A 571 3.50 18.28 1.23
C ILE A 571 2.94 17.20 2.16
N TYR A 572 3.06 17.36 3.48
CA TYR A 572 2.58 16.40 4.47
C TYR A 572 1.08 16.11 4.34
N LEU A 573 0.25 17.15 4.21
CA LEU A 573 -1.20 17.00 4.05
C LEU A 573 -1.57 16.35 2.71
N SER A 574 -0.86 16.69 1.63
CA SER A 574 -1.03 16.04 0.32
C SER A 574 -0.69 14.54 0.39
N THR A 575 0.45 14.18 0.98
CA THR A 575 0.87 12.78 1.13
C THR A 575 -0.02 11.99 2.07
N LYS A 576 -0.41 12.56 3.23
CA LYS A 576 -1.41 11.96 4.12
C LYS A 576 -2.70 11.67 3.37
N THR A 577 -3.25 12.67 2.68
CA THR A 577 -4.52 12.54 1.94
C THR A 577 -4.44 11.42 0.91
N ALA A 578 -3.38 11.41 0.09
CA ALA A 578 -3.17 10.39 -0.94
C ALA A 578 -3.04 8.96 -0.37
N MET A 579 -2.44 8.80 0.81
CA MET A 579 -2.29 7.50 1.47
C MET A 579 -3.51 7.06 2.29
N THR A 580 -4.48 7.95 2.56
CA THR A 580 -5.61 7.69 3.47
C THR A 580 -6.98 7.56 2.79
N GLU A 581 -7.04 7.41 1.47
CA GLU A 581 -8.30 7.17 0.76
C GLU A 581 -9.00 5.91 1.32
N PRO A 582 -10.24 6.00 1.84
CA PRO A 582 -10.82 4.92 2.63
C PRO A 582 -11.00 3.60 1.87
N GLN A 583 -11.35 3.63 0.59
CA GLN A 583 -11.59 2.41 -0.18
C GLN A 583 -10.27 1.67 -0.50
N MET A 584 -9.20 2.40 -0.80
CA MET A 584 -7.85 1.89 -0.97
C MET A 584 -7.32 1.30 0.35
N LEU A 585 -7.50 2.00 1.48
CA LEU A 585 -7.12 1.46 2.80
C LEU A 585 -7.88 0.17 3.13
N GLN A 586 -9.20 0.12 2.92
CA GLN A 586 -9.98 -1.10 3.13
C GLN A 586 -9.52 -2.25 2.21
N ASN A 587 -9.24 -1.96 0.93
CA ASN A 587 -8.75 -2.95 -0.02
C ASN A 587 -7.36 -3.48 0.37
N CYS A 588 -6.48 -2.60 0.86
CA CYS A 588 -5.16 -2.97 1.36
C CYS A 588 -5.24 -3.81 2.64
N LEU A 589 -6.13 -3.44 3.58
CA LEU A 589 -6.39 -4.24 4.78
C LEU A 589 -6.90 -5.64 4.43
N ASN A 590 -7.86 -5.75 3.51
CA ASN A 590 -8.36 -7.04 3.03
C ASN A 590 -7.22 -7.91 2.45
N LEU A 591 -6.29 -7.29 1.71
CA LEU A 591 -5.10 -7.97 1.19
C LEU A 591 -4.15 -8.40 2.33
N GLN A 592 -3.70 -7.49 3.20
CA GLN A 592 -2.69 -7.83 4.21
C GLN A 592 -3.21 -8.79 5.29
N VAL A 593 -4.51 -8.77 5.62
CA VAL A 593 -5.15 -9.81 6.45
C VAL A 593 -5.15 -11.16 5.71
N SER A 594 -5.44 -11.16 4.40
CA SER A 594 -5.34 -12.39 3.61
C SER A 594 -3.89 -12.91 3.56
N MET A 595 -2.91 -12.02 3.43
CA MET A 595 -1.49 -12.39 3.49
C MET A 595 -1.08 -12.99 4.82
N SER A 596 -1.57 -12.45 5.94
CA SER A 596 -1.25 -13.01 7.26
C SER A 596 -1.75 -14.46 7.37
N VAL A 597 -2.93 -14.78 6.83
CA VAL A 597 -3.42 -16.16 6.74
C VAL A 597 -2.58 -17.00 5.78
N LEU A 598 -2.32 -16.52 4.57
CA LEU A 598 -1.55 -17.25 3.56
C LEU A 598 -0.14 -17.61 4.05
N LEU A 599 0.57 -16.66 4.68
CA LEU A 599 1.89 -16.89 5.25
C LEU A 599 1.84 -17.91 6.41
N VAL A 600 0.82 -17.88 7.25
CA VAL A 600 0.60 -18.91 8.29
C VAL A 600 0.29 -20.29 7.67
N GLN A 601 -0.49 -20.36 6.59
CA GLN A 601 -0.80 -21.63 5.89
C GLN A 601 0.45 -22.23 5.23
N LEU A 602 1.29 -21.41 4.58
CA LEU A 602 2.59 -21.84 4.05
C LEU A 602 3.53 -22.28 5.18
N ALA A 603 3.55 -21.56 6.31
CA ALA A 603 4.35 -21.90 7.48
C ALA A 603 4.00 -23.28 8.08
N ILE A 604 2.71 -23.61 8.22
CA ILE A 604 2.29 -24.95 8.69
C ILE A 604 2.43 -26.05 7.62
N GLY A 605 3.01 -25.74 6.46
CA GLY A 605 3.29 -26.69 5.38
C GLY A 605 2.07 -27.06 4.54
N ASN A 606 0.99 -26.27 4.58
CA ASN A 606 -0.21 -26.55 3.79
C ASN A 606 0.08 -26.33 2.29
N ARG A 607 -0.19 -27.36 1.49
CA ARG A 607 -0.13 -27.35 0.01
C ARG A 607 -1.49 -27.69 -0.64
N GLY A 608 -2.56 -27.76 0.15
CA GLY A 608 -3.93 -28.03 -0.30
C GLY A 608 -4.74 -26.76 -0.56
N THR A 609 -5.93 -26.94 -1.14
CA THR A 609 -6.90 -25.85 -1.42
C THR A 609 -7.88 -25.60 -0.27
N GLU A 610 -7.79 -26.37 0.81
CA GLU A 610 -8.55 -26.22 2.05
C GLU A 610 -7.64 -25.66 3.16
N PHE A 611 -8.19 -24.88 4.09
CA PHE A 611 -7.44 -24.28 5.18
C PHE A 611 -7.23 -25.29 6.31
N ALA A 612 -5.98 -25.50 6.72
CA ALA A 612 -5.65 -26.28 7.92
C ALA A 612 -5.71 -25.38 9.16
N ASP A 613 -6.24 -25.91 10.27
CA ASP A 613 -6.30 -25.18 11.54
C ASP A 613 -4.90 -25.00 12.16
N LEU A 614 -4.68 -23.88 12.85
CA LEU A 614 -3.41 -23.58 13.51
C LEU A 614 -3.29 -24.33 14.84
N THR A 615 -2.26 -25.15 14.98
CA THR A 615 -1.94 -25.90 16.20
C THR A 615 -0.49 -25.65 16.63
N PHE A 616 -0.25 -25.72 17.94
CA PHE A 616 1.08 -25.56 18.54
C PHE A 616 1.50 -26.86 19.28
N PRO A 617 2.80 -27.24 19.28
CA PRO A 617 3.91 -26.61 18.56
C PRO A 617 3.71 -26.68 17.04
N VAL A 618 4.19 -25.64 16.33
CA VAL A 618 3.98 -25.48 14.89
C VAL A 618 4.79 -26.54 14.14
N PRO A 619 4.22 -27.31 13.19
CA PRO A 619 4.93 -28.42 12.53
C PRO A 619 6.25 -28.01 11.88
N GLU A 620 7.25 -28.90 11.97
CA GLU A 620 8.48 -28.82 11.18
C GLU A 620 8.17 -29.12 9.71
N VAL A 621 8.65 -28.27 8.80
CA VAL A 621 8.46 -28.41 7.35
C VAL A 621 9.83 -28.45 6.69
N LYS A 622 10.18 -29.58 6.08
CA LYS A 622 11.48 -29.76 5.39
C LYS A 622 11.59 -28.86 4.15
N ASP A 623 10.59 -28.99 3.28
CA ASP A 623 10.54 -28.30 1.99
C ASP A 623 9.63 -27.07 2.15
N ASN A 624 10.07 -26.14 3.00
CA ASN A 624 9.28 -25.01 3.48
C ASN A 624 9.07 -23.94 2.38
N PRO A 625 7.84 -23.69 1.91
CA PRO A 625 7.58 -22.77 0.79
C PRO A 625 7.99 -21.30 1.07
N LEU A 626 8.19 -20.93 2.33
CA LEU A 626 8.68 -19.61 2.74
C LEU A 626 10.09 -19.31 2.19
N ALA A 627 10.85 -20.34 1.77
CA ALA A 627 12.13 -20.19 1.09
C ALA A 627 12.05 -19.47 -0.27
N TYR A 628 10.85 -19.34 -0.82
CA TYR A 628 10.56 -18.65 -2.08
C TYR A 628 9.60 -17.46 -1.87
N VAL A 629 9.41 -16.99 -0.62
CA VAL A 629 8.59 -15.82 -0.31
C VAL A 629 9.50 -14.64 0.05
N PRO A 630 9.59 -13.59 -0.79
CA PRO A 630 10.37 -12.39 -0.49
C PRO A 630 9.94 -11.68 0.80
N GLU A 631 10.90 -11.15 1.57
CA GLU A 631 10.66 -10.50 2.86
C GLU A 631 9.69 -9.32 2.77
N PHE A 632 9.64 -8.61 1.64
CA PHE A 632 8.72 -7.48 1.43
C PHE A 632 7.24 -7.87 1.56
N PHE A 633 6.88 -9.15 1.43
CA PHE A 633 5.51 -9.63 1.69
C PHE A 633 5.10 -9.42 3.15
N ALA A 634 6.01 -9.66 4.09
CA ALA A 634 5.78 -9.43 5.52
C ALA A 634 6.08 -7.96 5.91
N ASP A 635 7.04 -7.32 5.24
CA ASP A 635 7.42 -5.93 5.53
C ASP A 635 6.29 -4.93 5.17
N ASN A 636 5.65 -5.12 4.01
CA ASN A 636 4.46 -4.39 3.56
C ASN A 636 3.28 -4.55 4.55
N LEU A 637 3.05 -5.77 5.05
CA LEU A 637 2.03 -6.05 6.05
C LEU A 637 2.35 -5.27 7.33
N GLY A 638 3.59 -5.29 7.79
CA GLY A 638 4.01 -4.60 9.00
C GLY A 638 3.83 -3.08 8.92
N ASP A 639 4.34 -2.45 7.85
CA ASP A 639 4.18 -1.01 7.62
C ASP A 639 2.72 -0.59 7.57
N PHE A 640 1.87 -1.40 6.94
CA PHE A 640 0.46 -1.06 6.80
C PHE A 640 -0.26 -0.99 8.16
N PHE A 641 -0.01 -1.92 9.08
CA PHE A 641 -0.62 -1.86 10.42
C PHE A 641 -0.05 -0.73 11.29
N ILE A 642 1.26 -0.46 11.20
CA ILE A 642 1.91 0.66 11.87
C ILE A 642 1.37 2.01 11.34
N PHE A 643 1.14 2.11 10.03
CA PHE A 643 0.48 3.25 9.39
C PHE A 643 -0.97 3.41 9.88
N LEU A 644 -1.77 2.34 9.88
CA LEU A 644 -3.17 2.39 10.33
C LEU A 644 -3.27 2.90 11.77
N ARG A 645 -2.45 2.38 12.68
CA ARG A 645 -2.38 2.83 14.09
C ARG A 645 -2.20 4.34 14.23
N ARG A 646 -1.46 4.96 13.31
CA ARG A 646 -1.10 6.38 13.37
C ARG A 646 -2.06 7.30 12.61
N PHE A 647 -2.63 6.83 11.49
CA PHE A 647 -3.37 7.68 10.55
C PHE A 647 -4.83 7.28 10.33
N ALA A 648 -5.24 6.08 10.78
CA ALA A 648 -6.58 5.52 10.56
C ALA A 648 -7.00 4.51 11.67
N ASP A 649 -6.79 4.85 12.95
CA ASP A 649 -7.08 3.97 14.11
C ASP A 649 -8.57 3.56 14.18
N ASP A 650 -9.48 4.38 13.62
CA ASP A 650 -10.91 4.08 13.47
C ASP A 650 -11.15 2.83 12.59
N LEU A 651 -10.46 2.74 11.44
CA LEU A 651 -10.54 1.57 10.54
C LEU A 651 -10.00 0.31 11.23
N LEU A 652 -8.97 0.47 12.06
CA LEU A 652 -8.36 -0.63 12.81
C LEU A 652 -9.28 -1.15 13.92
N GLU A 653 -9.98 -0.27 14.65
CA GLU A 653 -10.99 -0.68 15.65
C GLU A 653 -12.21 -1.34 15.00
N THR A 654 -12.72 -0.82 13.87
CA THR A 654 -13.87 -1.46 13.19
C THR A 654 -13.56 -2.82 12.59
N SER A 655 -12.28 -3.18 12.41
CA SER A 655 -11.83 -4.39 11.72
C SER A 655 -11.49 -5.56 12.65
N GLY A 656 -12.02 -5.55 13.88
CA GLY A 656 -11.65 -6.49 14.96
C GLY A 656 -11.58 -7.96 14.54
N ASP A 657 -12.60 -8.48 13.85
CA ASP A 657 -12.66 -9.91 13.51
C ASP A 657 -11.56 -10.37 12.54
N SER A 658 -10.93 -9.43 11.82
CA SER A 658 -9.74 -9.70 10.99
C SER A 658 -8.44 -9.76 11.80
N LEU A 659 -8.40 -9.19 13.01
CA LEU A 659 -7.17 -9.05 13.79
C LEU A 659 -6.67 -10.38 14.37
N GLU A 660 -7.54 -11.37 14.57
CA GLU A 660 -7.14 -12.71 15.00
C GLU A 660 -6.13 -13.33 14.02
N HIS A 661 -6.31 -13.10 12.72
CA HIS A 661 -5.37 -13.54 11.68
C HIS A 661 -4.01 -12.82 11.77
N ILE A 662 -3.98 -11.58 12.25
CA ILE A 662 -2.73 -10.84 12.50
C ILE A 662 -2.05 -11.37 13.76
N LEU A 663 -2.80 -11.67 14.82
CA LEU A 663 -2.26 -12.31 16.04
C LEU A 663 -1.69 -13.70 15.74
N ASN A 664 -2.35 -14.50 14.90
CA ASN A 664 -1.84 -15.79 14.44
C ASN A 664 -0.52 -15.64 13.68
N PHE A 665 -0.42 -14.68 12.77
CA PHE A 665 0.82 -14.36 12.05
C PHE A 665 1.95 -13.91 12.99
N VAL A 666 1.69 -12.95 13.87
CA VAL A 666 2.68 -12.50 14.87
C VAL A 666 3.13 -13.66 15.77
N THR A 667 2.21 -14.52 16.23
CA THR A 667 2.54 -15.67 17.09
C THR A 667 3.43 -16.69 16.38
N VAL A 668 3.18 -16.98 15.10
CA VAL A 668 3.94 -17.98 14.32
C VAL A 668 5.31 -17.47 13.90
N PHE A 669 5.48 -16.18 13.58
CA PHE A 669 6.71 -15.68 12.97
C PHE A 669 7.65 -14.91 13.92
N THR A 670 7.13 -14.20 14.93
CA THR A 670 7.95 -13.32 15.80
C THR A 670 9.04 -14.09 16.56
N GLY A 671 8.69 -15.25 17.11
CA GLY A 671 9.60 -16.11 17.86
C GLY A 671 10.29 -17.19 17.03
N ASP A 672 10.12 -17.25 15.69
CA ASP A 672 10.54 -18.42 14.91
C ASP A 672 11.58 -18.09 13.83
N VAL A 673 12.83 -18.42 14.14
CA VAL A 673 14.02 -18.23 13.30
C VAL A 673 13.99 -19.11 12.03
N ASP A 674 13.25 -20.22 12.06
CA ASP A 674 13.16 -21.21 10.99
C ASP A 674 11.94 -20.96 10.09
N ARG A 675 11.20 -19.86 10.35
CA ARG A 675 10.11 -19.32 9.53
C ARG A 675 10.37 -17.88 9.09
N MET A 676 11.16 -17.11 9.84
CA MET A 676 11.62 -15.77 9.47
C MET A 676 13.05 -15.53 9.98
N LYS A 677 14.03 -15.63 9.08
CA LYS A 677 15.45 -15.58 9.45
C LYS A 677 15.90 -14.20 9.88
N ASN A 678 15.40 -13.15 9.22
CA ASN A 678 15.77 -11.75 9.48
C ASN A 678 15.29 -11.29 10.88
N PRO A 679 16.20 -10.96 11.81
CA PRO A 679 15.85 -10.54 13.17
C PRO A 679 15.20 -9.15 13.21
N HIS A 680 15.53 -8.25 12.27
CA HIS A 680 14.93 -6.91 12.19
C HIS A 680 13.46 -7.00 11.79
N LEU A 681 13.13 -7.90 10.87
CA LEU A 681 11.76 -8.16 10.43
C LEU A 681 10.93 -8.81 11.55
N ARG A 682 11.48 -9.80 12.26
CA ARG A 682 10.85 -10.37 13.47
C ARG A 682 10.65 -9.33 14.57
N ALA A 683 11.60 -8.42 14.76
CA ALA A 683 11.47 -7.32 15.71
C ALA A 683 10.38 -6.31 15.32
N LYS A 684 10.24 -6.01 14.01
CA LYS A 684 9.15 -5.17 13.48
C LYS A 684 7.76 -5.76 13.82
N LEU A 685 7.62 -7.08 13.91
CA LEU A 685 6.36 -7.72 14.33
C LEU A 685 5.95 -7.38 15.78
N ALA A 686 6.88 -6.98 16.65
CA ALA A 686 6.53 -6.43 17.97
C ALA A 686 5.91 -5.02 17.86
N GLU A 687 6.39 -4.17 16.94
CA GLU A 687 5.75 -2.87 16.65
C GLU A 687 4.37 -3.06 15.99
N VAL A 688 4.21 -4.09 15.15
CA VAL A 688 2.88 -4.50 14.63
C VAL A 688 1.95 -4.94 15.76
N LEU A 689 2.47 -5.65 16.77
CA LEU A 689 1.68 -6.06 17.93
C LEU A 689 1.29 -4.86 18.83
N GLU A 690 2.17 -3.86 19.00
CA GLU A 690 1.83 -2.57 19.63
C GLU A 690 0.80 -1.77 18.80
N ALA A 691 0.86 -1.90 17.47
CA ALA A 691 -0.08 -1.24 16.57
C ALA A 691 -1.49 -1.83 16.65
N VAL A 692 -1.65 -3.16 16.71
CA VAL A 692 -2.98 -3.81 16.73
C VAL A 692 -3.57 -4.01 18.13
N MET A 693 -2.79 -3.84 19.22
CA MET A 693 -3.31 -3.96 20.59
C MET A 693 -4.25 -2.81 20.99
N PRO A 694 -5.11 -3.01 22.02
CA PRO A 694 -5.93 -1.94 22.58
C PRO A 694 -5.06 -0.82 23.19
N HIS A 695 -5.59 0.40 23.18
CA HIS A 695 -5.00 1.51 23.96
C HIS A 695 -4.93 1.13 25.45
N LEU A 696 -3.78 1.37 26.09
CA LEU A 696 -3.57 1.13 27.53
C LEU A 696 -4.43 2.08 28.39
N ASP A 697 -4.45 3.37 28.03
CA ASP A 697 -5.26 4.38 28.70
C ASP A 697 -6.61 4.60 28.00
N PRO A 698 -7.73 4.72 28.73
CA PRO A 698 -9.01 5.11 28.15
C PRO A 698 -8.96 6.58 27.69
N THR A 699 -8.98 6.81 26.38
CA THR A 699 -8.95 8.15 25.80
C THR A 699 -10.22 8.93 26.19
N GLN A 700 -10.05 10.06 26.88
CA GLN A 700 -11.16 10.82 27.50
C GLN A 700 -12.20 11.41 26.53
N ASN A 701 -12.01 11.28 25.21
CA ASN A 701 -12.80 11.93 24.17
C ASN A 701 -13.59 10.98 23.26
N SER A 702 -13.63 9.67 23.50
CA SER A 702 -14.47 8.78 22.67
C SER A 702 -15.93 8.78 23.11
N LEU A 703 -16.79 9.45 22.34
CA LEU A 703 -18.25 9.36 22.43
C LEU A 703 -18.82 8.08 21.79
N VAL A 704 -17.97 7.15 21.35
CA VAL A 704 -18.36 5.99 20.54
C VAL A 704 -18.27 4.70 21.35
N SER A 705 -19.34 3.91 21.35
CA SER A 705 -19.43 2.61 22.05
C SER A 705 -18.59 1.48 21.40
N SER A 706 -17.65 1.80 20.51
CA SER A 706 -16.92 0.87 19.64
C SER A 706 -15.62 0.30 20.23
N VAL A 707 -15.13 0.85 21.36
CA VAL A 707 -13.78 0.62 21.95
C VAL A 707 -13.61 -0.76 22.63
N PHE A 708 -14.17 -1.80 22.01
CA PHE A 708 -14.19 -3.16 22.54
C PHE A 708 -13.81 -4.23 21.51
N HIS A 709 -13.61 -3.90 20.24
CA HIS A 709 -13.34 -4.90 19.21
C HIS A 709 -11.91 -5.43 19.32
N ARG A 710 -10.90 -4.54 19.38
CA ARG A 710 -9.51 -4.94 19.69
C ARG A 710 -9.43 -5.66 21.03
N LYS A 711 -10.09 -5.12 22.06
CA LYS A 711 -10.05 -5.69 23.42
C LYS A 711 -10.68 -7.08 23.50
N ARG A 712 -11.82 -7.30 22.83
CA ARG A 712 -12.47 -8.62 22.71
C ARG A 712 -11.49 -9.65 22.18
N VAL A 713 -10.93 -9.38 20.99
CA VAL A 713 -10.09 -10.32 20.26
C VAL A 713 -8.82 -10.67 21.04
N PHE A 714 -8.14 -9.69 21.64
CA PHE A 714 -6.98 -9.96 22.49
C PHE A 714 -7.35 -10.78 23.74
N CYS A 715 -8.43 -10.44 24.45
CA CYS A 715 -8.84 -11.18 25.64
C CYS A 715 -9.38 -12.60 25.35
N SER A 716 -9.89 -12.85 24.14
CA SER A 716 -10.37 -14.17 23.71
C SER A 716 -9.39 -14.94 22.80
N TYR A 717 -8.16 -14.47 22.64
CA TYR A 717 -7.22 -15.05 21.68
C TYR A 717 -6.77 -16.46 22.08
N LEU A 718 -7.04 -17.45 21.23
CA LEU A 718 -6.85 -18.88 21.52
C LEU A 718 -5.40 -19.24 21.87
N HIS A 719 -4.43 -18.64 21.17
CA HIS A 719 -2.99 -18.95 21.33
C HIS A 719 -2.25 -17.90 22.19
N ALA A 720 -2.96 -17.22 23.10
CA ALA A 720 -2.40 -16.19 23.99
C ALA A 720 -1.12 -16.65 24.73
N ALA A 721 -1.04 -17.94 25.09
CA ALA A 721 0.14 -18.52 25.73
C ALA A 721 1.41 -18.37 24.87
N HIS A 722 1.34 -18.81 23.61
CA HIS A 722 2.44 -18.79 22.65
C HIS A 722 2.75 -17.38 22.14
N LEU A 723 1.78 -16.46 22.14
CA LEU A 723 2.03 -15.06 21.77
C LEU A 723 2.88 -14.34 22.84
N ALA A 724 2.68 -14.65 24.13
CA ALA A 724 3.55 -14.16 25.20
C ALA A 724 4.96 -14.79 25.12
N GLU A 725 5.02 -16.10 24.84
CA GLU A 725 6.27 -16.83 24.63
C GLU A 725 7.08 -16.27 23.45
N ALA A 726 6.43 -16.04 22.30
CA ALA A 726 7.05 -15.47 21.10
C ALA A 726 7.60 -14.05 21.33
N LEU A 727 6.88 -13.22 22.10
CA LEU A 727 7.33 -11.88 22.49
C LEU A 727 8.59 -11.93 23.37
N ILE A 728 8.63 -12.84 24.35
CA ILE A 728 9.79 -13.05 25.23
C ILE A 728 10.96 -13.64 24.43
N LYS A 729 10.69 -14.54 23.47
CA LYS A 729 11.70 -15.13 22.59
C LYS A 729 12.33 -14.10 21.66
N VAL A 730 11.55 -13.23 21.00
CA VAL A 730 12.14 -12.16 20.18
C VAL A 730 12.91 -11.15 21.02
N PHE A 731 12.49 -10.82 22.25
CA PHE A 731 13.24 -9.96 23.16
C PHE A 731 14.65 -10.52 23.44
N VAL A 732 14.78 -11.84 23.54
CA VAL A 732 16.04 -12.54 23.78
C VAL A 732 16.87 -12.72 22.49
N ASP A 733 16.24 -12.94 21.34
CA ASP A 733 16.91 -13.16 20.06
C ASP A 733 17.54 -11.89 19.45
N ILE A 734 17.07 -10.69 19.82
CA ILE A 734 17.58 -9.39 19.30
C ILE A 734 18.80 -8.85 20.06
N GLU A 735 19.48 -9.67 20.85
CA GLU A 735 20.75 -9.28 21.49
C GLU A 735 21.91 -9.36 20.49
N PHE A 736 22.05 -8.34 19.64
CA PHE A 736 23.06 -8.27 18.58
C PHE A 736 24.49 -8.16 19.14
N THR A 737 25.26 -9.26 19.05
CA THR A 737 26.66 -9.29 19.48
C THR A 737 27.62 -8.90 18.35
N GLY A 738 28.12 -7.65 18.34
CA GLY A 738 29.33 -7.31 17.55
C GLY A 738 29.54 -5.83 17.20
N ASP A 739 28.50 -5.12 16.74
CA ASP A 739 28.62 -3.74 16.22
C ASP A 739 27.99 -2.71 17.17
N PRO A 740 28.71 -1.64 17.58
CA PRO A 740 28.14 -0.55 18.38
C PRO A 740 26.86 0.07 17.81
N HIS A 741 26.70 0.15 16.48
CA HIS A 741 25.48 0.69 15.85
C HIS A 741 24.27 -0.23 16.04
N GLN A 742 24.50 -1.54 16.13
CA GLN A 742 23.46 -2.55 16.38
C GLN A 742 23.09 -2.62 17.87
N PHE A 743 24.05 -2.33 18.76
CA PHE A 743 23.85 -2.33 20.21
C PHE A 743 22.75 -1.34 20.64
N GLU A 744 22.78 -0.08 20.18
CA GLU A 744 21.69 0.87 20.48
C GLU A 744 20.38 0.53 19.75
N GLN A 745 20.47 -0.14 18.61
CA GLN A 745 19.30 -0.53 17.81
C GLN A 745 18.39 -1.50 18.57
N LYS A 746 18.94 -2.40 19.40
CA LYS A 746 18.17 -3.36 20.22
C LYS A 746 17.15 -2.65 21.13
N PHE A 747 17.49 -1.49 21.68
CA PHE A 747 16.58 -0.73 22.56
C PHE A 747 15.37 -0.19 21.79
N ASN A 748 15.56 0.25 20.54
CA ASN A 748 14.46 0.68 19.69
C ASN A 748 13.50 -0.47 19.37
N TYR A 749 14.02 -1.69 19.18
CA TYR A 749 13.21 -2.90 19.02
C TYR A 749 12.53 -3.36 20.32
N ARG A 750 13.16 -3.21 21.49
CA ARG A 750 12.57 -3.54 22.80
C ARG A 750 11.49 -2.54 23.24
N ARG A 751 11.55 -1.30 22.77
CA ARG A 751 10.59 -0.22 23.12
C ARG A 751 9.10 -0.60 22.96
N PRO A 752 8.61 -1.13 21.81
CA PRO A 752 7.21 -1.57 21.69
C PRO A 752 6.86 -2.75 22.60
N MET A 753 7.84 -3.54 23.04
CA MET A 753 7.60 -4.74 23.85
C MET A 753 7.14 -4.40 25.29
N TYR A 754 7.55 -3.27 25.86
CA TYR A 754 7.17 -2.92 27.25
C TYR A 754 5.67 -2.58 27.42
N PRO A 755 5.03 -1.75 26.56
CA PRO A 755 3.57 -1.59 26.54
C PRO A 755 2.80 -2.91 26.40
N ILE A 756 3.27 -3.81 25.52
CA ILE A 756 2.65 -5.11 25.28
C ILE A 756 2.79 -6.02 26.52
N LEU A 757 3.99 -6.12 27.10
CA LEU A 757 4.23 -6.89 28.33
C LEU A 757 3.37 -6.39 29.49
N ARG A 758 3.20 -5.07 29.63
CA ARG A 758 2.29 -4.47 30.63
C ARG A 758 0.82 -4.86 30.38
N TYR A 759 0.35 -4.85 29.13
CA TYR A 759 -1.01 -5.27 28.78
C TYR A 759 -1.25 -6.77 28.98
N MET A 760 -0.28 -7.60 28.57
CA MET A 760 -0.28 -9.05 28.77
C MET A 760 -0.29 -9.39 30.27
N TRP A 761 0.54 -8.73 31.08
CA TRP A 761 0.50 -8.90 32.54
C TRP A 761 -0.84 -8.46 33.13
N GLY A 762 -1.49 -7.44 32.57
CA GLY A 762 -2.85 -7.05 32.91
C GLY A 762 -3.95 -8.08 32.59
N THR A 763 -3.63 -9.17 31.86
CA THR A 763 -4.62 -10.10 31.29
C THR A 763 -4.33 -11.55 31.68
N ASP A 764 -5.26 -12.21 32.39
CA ASP A 764 -5.05 -13.53 33.02
C ASP A 764 -4.54 -14.65 32.11
N SER A 765 -4.96 -14.70 30.84
CA SER A 765 -4.54 -15.72 29.88
C SER A 765 -3.04 -15.65 29.58
N TYR A 766 -2.53 -14.44 29.35
CA TYR A 766 -1.11 -14.19 29.08
C TYR A 766 -0.29 -14.21 30.38
N ARG A 767 -0.80 -13.65 31.49
CA ARG A 767 -0.11 -13.71 32.80
C ARG A 767 0.20 -15.15 33.22
N LYS A 768 -0.70 -16.10 32.96
CA LYS A 768 -0.51 -17.53 33.28
C LYS A 768 0.61 -18.18 32.47
N SER A 769 0.80 -17.85 31.18
CA SER A 769 1.93 -18.41 30.41
C SER A 769 3.26 -17.76 30.78
N ILE A 770 3.29 -16.46 31.05
CA ILE A 770 4.50 -15.78 31.56
C ILE A 770 4.94 -16.39 32.89
N LYS A 771 3.99 -16.71 33.79
CA LYS A 771 4.27 -17.48 35.01
C LYS A 771 4.81 -18.88 34.72
N ALA A 772 4.14 -19.67 33.86
CA ALA A 772 4.61 -21.01 33.52
C ALA A 772 6.05 -21.03 32.95
N LEU A 773 6.43 -20.01 32.17
CA LEU A 773 7.81 -19.83 31.70
C LEU A 773 8.80 -19.49 32.83
N ALA A 774 8.36 -18.76 33.86
CA ALA A 774 9.14 -18.46 35.06
C ALA A 774 9.27 -19.66 36.01
N ASP A 775 8.19 -20.42 36.19
CA ASP A 775 8.15 -21.64 36.99
C ASP A 775 9.05 -22.71 36.36
N TYR A 776 8.94 -22.93 35.04
CA TYR A 776 9.87 -23.80 34.30
C TYR A 776 11.33 -23.33 34.41
N ALA A 777 11.58 -22.01 34.38
CA ALA A 777 12.92 -21.47 34.54
C ALA A 777 13.50 -21.69 35.95
N LEU A 778 12.65 -21.67 36.99
CA LEU A 778 13.02 -21.99 38.37
C LEU A 778 13.34 -23.48 38.56
N GLU A 779 12.59 -24.37 37.91
CA GLU A 779 12.84 -25.82 37.92
C GLU A 779 14.12 -26.21 37.15
N ASN A 780 14.53 -25.43 36.15
CA ASN A 780 15.61 -25.77 35.21
C ASN A 780 16.79 -24.78 35.25
N LEU A 781 17.04 -24.13 36.39
CA LEU A 781 18.10 -23.13 36.56
C LEU A 781 19.51 -23.60 36.17
N GLU A 782 19.82 -24.89 36.38
CA GLU A 782 21.15 -25.47 36.15
C GLU A 782 21.31 -26.16 34.78
N ALA A 783 20.35 -26.02 33.87
CA ALA A 783 20.40 -26.70 32.56
C ALA A 783 21.45 -26.12 31.61
N MET A 784 22.16 -26.99 30.88
CA MET A 784 23.09 -26.71 29.76
C MET A 784 22.73 -25.47 28.91
N THR A 785 21.45 -25.32 28.55
CA THR A 785 20.91 -24.14 27.89
C THR A 785 20.01 -23.38 28.86
N PRO A 786 20.42 -22.20 29.35
CA PRO A 786 19.64 -21.42 30.31
C PRO A 786 18.20 -21.18 29.82
N PRO A 787 17.16 -21.47 30.64
CA PRO A 787 15.76 -21.35 30.23
C PRO A 787 15.40 -19.96 29.68
N LEU A 788 14.43 -19.93 28.76
CA LEU A 788 14.05 -18.71 28.02
C LEU A 788 13.76 -17.52 28.96
N PHE A 789 12.99 -17.74 30.03
CA PHE A 789 12.65 -16.67 30.97
C PHE A 789 13.85 -16.22 31.82
N LEU A 790 14.78 -17.13 32.15
CA LEU A 790 16.02 -16.79 32.85
C LEU A 790 16.92 -15.90 31.97
N ARG A 791 17.04 -16.23 30.68
CA ARG A 791 17.74 -15.39 29.69
C ARG A 791 17.07 -14.02 29.54
N PHE A 792 15.74 -13.98 29.46
CA PHE A 792 14.97 -12.74 29.42
C PHE A 792 15.23 -11.84 30.64
N LEU A 793 15.14 -12.36 31.87
CA LEU A 793 15.43 -11.57 33.07
C LEU A 793 16.88 -11.09 33.13
N ASN A 794 17.85 -11.91 32.70
CA ASN A 794 19.26 -11.52 32.68
C ASN A 794 19.52 -10.36 31.70
N LEU A 795 18.89 -10.39 30.52
CA LEU A 795 18.96 -9.29 29.54
C LEU A 795 18.18 -8.05 29.99
N LEU A 796 17.01 -8.21 30.61
CA LEU A 796 16.23 -7.11 31.19
C LEU A 796 17.03 -6.36 32.27
N MET A 797 17.83 -7.07 33.07
CA MET A 797 18.78 -6.47 34.03
C MET A 797 20.05 -5.90 33.37
N ASN A 798 20.54 -6.45 32.25
CA ASN A 798 21.61 -5.82 31.47
C ASN A 798 21.17 -4.43 30.98
N ASP A 799 19.98 -4.40 30.36
CA ASP A 799 19.39 -3.19 29.82
C ASP A 799 19.08 -2.16 30.91
N ALA A 800 18.55 -2.60 32.06
CA ALA A 800 18.26 -1.71 33.19
C ALA A 800 19.51 -0.93 33.64
N ILE A 801 20.62 -1.64 33.90
CA ILE A 801 21.91 -1.08 34.32
C ILE A 801 22.40 -0.07 33.28
N PHE A 802 22.61 -0.52 32.05
CA PHE A 802 23.14 0.33 30.98
C PHE A 802 22.30 1.59 30.74
N LEU A 803 20.98 1.44 30.65
CA LEU A 803 20.09 2.55 30.30
C LEU A 803 20.09 3.64 31.38
N LEU A 804 20.09 3.29 32.67
CA LEU A 804 20.11 4.29 33.73
C LEU A 804 21.50 4.92 33.89
N ASP A 805 22.58 4.16 33.77
CA ASP A 805 23.94 4.70 33.84
C ASP A 805 24.20 5.75 32.74
N GLU A 806 23.79 5.48 31.51
CA GLU A 806 23.87 6.47 30.43
C GLU A 806 22.90 7.65 30.65
N ALA A 807 21.67 7.43 31.12
CA ALA A 807 20.75 8.52 31.47
C ALA A 807 21.35 9.46 32.55
N ILE A 808 21.96 8.89 33.59
CA ILE A 808 22.67 9.58 34.68
C ILE A 808 23.83 10.40 34.12
N GLN A 809 24.66 9.79 33.25
CA GLN A 809 25.75 10.49 32.57
C GLN A 809 25.26 11.64 31.69
N TYR A 810 24.25 11.43 30.84
CA TYR A 810 23.74 12.46 29.94
C TYR A 810 23.12 13.62 30.72
N LEU A 811 22.31 13.36 31.77
CA LEU A 811 21.75 14.41 32.62
C LEU A 811 22.84 15.23 33.33
N SER A 812 23.93 14.58 33.77
CA SER A 812 25.10 15.27 34.34
C SER A 812 25.81 16.16 33.30
N LYS A 813 26.08 15.64 32.11
CA LYS A 813 26.67 16.37 30.97
C LYS A 813 25.81 17.57 30.55
N ILE A 814 24.49 17.39 30.42
CA ILE A 814 23.50 18.44 30.15
C ILE A 814 23.53 19.52 31.22
N LYS A 815 23.53 19.14 32.51
CA LYS A 815 23.53 20.11 33.61
C LYS A 815 24.78 20.99 33.60
N ILE A 816 25.96 20.42 33.31
CA ILE A 816 27.20 21.20 33.16
C ILE A 816 27.06 22.21 32.02
N GLN A 817 26.66 21.77 30.83
CA GLN A 817 26.44 22.67 29.68
C GLN A 817 25.36 23.75 29.94
N GLN A 818 24.29 23.42 30.67
CA GLN A 818 23.27 24.40 31.10
C GLN A 818 23.87 25.47 32.05
N ILE A 819 24.81 25.11 32.92
CA ILE A 819 25.49 26.03 33.84
C ILE A 819 26.47 26.94 33.07
N GLU A 820 27.31 26.38 32.19
CA GLU A 820 28.21 27.17 31.32
C GLU A 820 27.44 28.23 30.51
N LYS A 821 26.28 27.83 29.94
CA LYS A 821 25.41 28.71 29.17
C LYS A 821 24.80 29.82 30.02
N ASP A 822 24.35 29.50 31.24
CA ASP A 822 23.77 30.48 32.18
C ASP A 822 24.80 31.45 32.77
N GLN A 823 26.07 31.05 32.83
CA GLN A 823 27.17 31.91 33.28
C GLN A 823 27.71 32.83 32.17
N GLY A 824 27.16 32.77 30.97
CA GLY A 824 27.56 33.60 29.82
C GLY A 824 28.88 33.18 29.18
N GLU A 825 29.46 32.02 29.56
CA GLU A 825 30.73 31.54 28.97
C GLU A 825 30.58 31.35 27.45
N TRP A 826 29.40 30.93 27.01
CA TRP A 826 29.06 30.69 25.60
C TRP A 826 28.97 31.97 24.77
N ASP A 827 28.79 33.14 25.40
CA ASP A 827 28.83 34.44 24.72
C ASP A 827 30.27 34.90 24.41
N SER A 828 31.29 34.28 25.02
CA SER A 828 32.71 34.52 24.71
C SER A 828 33.27 33.63 23.60
N LEU A 829 32.50 32.64 23.13
CA LEU A 829 32.92 31.67 22.11
C LEU A 829 32.72 32.19 20.68
N SER A 830 33.37 31.55 19.71
CA SER A 830 33.14 31.83 18.29
C SER A 830 31.69 31.49 17.89
N PRO A 831 31.10 32.15 16.87
CA PRO A 831 29.78 31.81 16.36
C PRO A 831 29.66 30.40 15.76
N GLU A 832 30.77 29.68 15.58
CA GLU A 832 30.80 28.30 15.11
C GLU A 832 30.81 27.35 16.31
N THR A 833 31.78 27.50 17.22
CA THR A 833 31.88 26.71 18.46
C THR A 833 30.67 26.86 19.38
N ARG A 834 30.01 28.03 19.36
CA ARG A 834 28.71 28.21 20.01
C ARG A 834 27.62 27.31 19.41
N ARG A 835 27.50 27.28 18.08
CA ARG A 835 26.53 26.41 17.38
C ARG A 835 26.85 24.92 17.60
N GLU A 836 28.13 24.55 17.69
CA GLU A 836 28.56 23.20 18.06
C GLU A 836 28.11 22.83 19.49
N LYS A 837 28.30 23.73 20.48
CA LYS A 837 27.78 23.51 21.85
C LYS A 837 26.26 23.49 21.92
N GLU A 838 25.57 24.35 21.18
CA GLU A 838 24.10 24.39 21.11
C GLU A 838 23.54 23.10 20.47
N ALA A 839 24.16 22.59 19.40
CA ALA A 839 23.81 21.30 18.79
C ALA A 839 24.15 20.10 19.69
N SER A 840 25.30 20.14 20.38
CA SER A 840 25.68 19.12 21.37
C SER A 840 24.65 19.01 22.49
N LEU A 841 24.19 20.14 23.05
CA LEU A 841 23.16 20.16 24.09
C LEU A 841 21.83 19.56 23.59
N GLN A 842 21.40 19.88 22.37
CA GLN A 842 20.20 19.30 21.76
C GLN A 842 20.33 17.79 21.50
N MET A 843 21.51 17.30 21.10
CA MET A 843 21.79 15.88 20.90
C MET A 843 21.78 15.12 22.23
N LEU A 844 22.51 15.63 23.24
CA LEU A 844 22.53 15.07 24.59
C LEU A 844 21.13 15.03 25.20
N GLY A 845 20.32 16.07 25.00
CA GLY A 845 18.92 16.11 25.44
C GLY A 845 18.05 15.00 24.83
N GLN A 846 18.20 14.74 23.52
CA GLN A 846 17.49 13.65 22.84
C GLN A 846 17.93 12.27 23.36
N LEU A 847 19.24 12.06 23.56
CA LEU A 847 19.80 10.81 24.11
C LEU A 847 19.34 10.58 25.56
N ALA A 848 19.44 11.59 26.43
CA ALA A 848 18.94 11.53 27.80
C ALA A 848 17.46 11.18 27.84
N ARG A 849 16.65 11.80 26.98
CA ARG A 849 15.22 11.54 26.89
C ARG A 849 14.90 10.10 26.51
N PHE A 850 15.58 9.55 25.50
CA PHE A 850 15.43 8.15 25.11
C PHE A 850 15.77 7.20 26.27
N HIS A 851 16.96 7.38 26.86
CA HIS A 851 17.43 6.53 27.95
C HIS A 851 16.50 6.61 29.18
N ASN A 852 16.07 7.82 29.59
CA ASN A 852 15.09 7.98 30.67
C ASN A 852 13.76 7.25 30.41
N ILE A 853 13.18 7.37 29.21
CA ILE A 853 11.95 6.66 28.85
C ILE A 853 12.16 5.14 29.00
N MET A 854 13.24 4.62 28.42
CA MET A 854 13.54 3.19 28.45
C MET A 854 13.82 2.68 29.87
N SER A 855 14.60 3.39 30.70
CA SER A 855 14.83 3.05 32.11
C SER A 855 13.52 3.00 32.93
N ASN A 856 12.59 3.95 32.72
CA ASN A 856 11.29 3.94 33.38
C ASN A 856 10.49 2.67 33.02
N GLU A 857 10.47 2.29 31.74
CA GLU A 857 9.73 1.11 31.28
C GLU A 857 10.37 -0.21 31.73
N THR A 858 11.70 -0.31 31.72
CA THR A 858 12.43 -1.49 32.22
C THR A 858 12.23 -1.70 33.72
N ILE A 859 12.37 -0.64 34.54
CA ILE A 859 12.11 -0.72 35.99
C ILE A 859 10.63 -0.99 36.28
N GLY A 860 9.72 -0.34 35.55
CA GLY A 860 8.27 -0.61 35.67
C GLY A 860 7.90 -2.05 35.31
N THR A 861 8.64 -2.68 34.39
CA THR A 861 8.48 -4.09 34.02
C THR A 861 8.94 -5.01 35.14
N LEU A 862 10.11 -4.78 35.74
CA LEU A 862 10.57 -5.50 36.93
C LEU A 862 9.59 -5.34 38.11
N ALA A 863 9.01 -4.15 38.30
CA ALA A 863 8.05 -3.87 39.37
C ALA A 863 6.73 -4.64 39.24
N PHE A 864 6.22 -4.90 38.03
CA PHE A 864 5.04 -5.76 37.88
C PHE A 864 5.38 -7.25 37.88
N LEU A 865 6.49 -7.69 37.28
CA LEU A 865 6.88 -9.11 37.28
C LEU A 865 7.10 -9.64 38.71
N THR A 866 7.84 -8.89 39.53
CA THR A 866 8.13 -9.25 40.93
C THR A 866 6.90 -9.31 41.83
N SER A 867 5.77 -8.70 41.44
CA SER A 867 4.54 -8.70 42.25
C SER A 867 3.92 -10.09 42.42
N GLU A 868 4.12 -10.99 41.46
CA GLU A 868 3.61 -12.36 41.52
C GLU A 868 4.63 -13.46 41.18
N ILE A 869 5.81 -13.12 40.65
CA ILE A 869 6.96 -14.02 40.53
C ILE A 869 7.96 -13.59 41.60
N LYS A 870 7.97 -14.25 42.77
CA LYS A 870 8.88 -13.90 43.88
C LYS A 870 10.10 -14.82 43.94
N SER A 871 9.87 -16.13 44.00
CA SER A 871 10.87 -17.19 44.20
C SER A 871 12.07 -17.11 43.25
N LEU A 872 11.83 -16.95 41.94
CA LEU A 872 12.88 -16.84 40.93
C LEU A 872 13.79 -15.61 41.15
N PHE A 873 13.20 -14.46 41.49
CA PHE A 873 13.94 -13.22 41.77
C PHE A 873 14.65 -13.25 43.13
N ALA A 874 14.12 -14.01 44.10
CA ALA A 874 14.75 -14.24 45.41
C ALA A 874 15.82 -15.34 45.40
N HIS A 875 15.99 -16.07 44.30
CA HIS A 875 17.04 -17.09 44.15
C HIS A 875 18.45 -16.44 44.06
N PRO A 876 19.50 -16.97 44.72
CA PRO A 876 20.83 -16.33 44.77
C PRO A 876 21.39 -15.88 43.42
N PHE A 877 21.22 -16.69 42.36
CA PHE A 877 21.69 -16.39 40.99
C PHE A 877 21.18 -15.04 40.42
N LEU A 878 20.00 -14.58 40.84
CA LEU A 878 19.41 -13.30 40.39
C LEU A 878 19.36 -12.25 41.50
N ALA A 879 19.18 -12.67 42.75
CA ALA A 879 18.99 -11.79 43.90
C ALA A 879 20.15 -10.80 44.10
N GLU A 880 21.40 -11.30 44.20
CA GLU A 880 22.60 -10.46 44.42
C GLU A 880 22.71 -9.35 43.37
N ARG A 881 22.56 -9.73 42.10
CA ARG A 881 22.71 -8.83 40.95
C ARG A 881 21.62 -7.77 40.92
N MET A 882 20.37 -8.16 41.10
CA MET A 882 19.23 -7.25 41.15
C MET A 882 19.34 -6.29 42.35
N ILE A 883 19.75 -6.79 43.51
CA ILE A 883 19.98 -5.97 44.72
C ILE A 883 21.01 -4.88 44.45
N SER A 884 22.18 -5.22 43.90
CA SER A 884 23.25 -4.25 43.67
C SER A 884 22.82 -3.14 42.69
N MET A 885 22.13 -3.52 41.61
CA MET A 885 21.48 -2.58 40.67
C MET A 885 20.47 -1.65 41.39
N LEU A 886 19.52 -2.20 42.14
CA LEU A 886 18.48 -1.40 42.82
C LEU A 886 19.05 -0.52 43.94
N ASN A 887 20.11 -0.96 44.63
CA ASN A 887 20.81 -0.18 45.64
C ASN A 887 21.57 1.00 45.04
N ASP A 888 22.37 0.81 43.99
CA ASP A 888 23.06 1.93 43.35
C ASP A 888 22.07 2.93 42.74
N PHE A 889 20.99 2.44 42.12
CA PHE A 889 19.94 3.30 41.55
C PHE A 889 19.28 4.16 42.63
N LEU A 890 18.98 3.59 43.81
CA LEU A 890 18.55 4.39 44.96
C LEU A 890 19.64 5.36 45.40
N GLN A 891 20.91 4.95 45.46
CA GLN A 891 22.03 5.79 45.90
C GLN A 891 22.18 7.04 45.01
N HIS A 892 21.95 6.90 43.70
CA HIS A 892 21.89 8.00 42.74
C HIS A 892 20.65 8.89 42.93
N LEU A 893 19.48 8.33 43.26
CA LEU A 893 18.20 9.06 43.29
C LEU A 893 17.81 9.68 44.64
N VAL A 894 18.19 9.06 45.77
CA VAL A 894 17.82 9.53 47.14
C VAL A 894 18.98 10.21 47.89
N GLY A 895 20.21 9.96 47.46
CA GLY A 895 21.44 10.46 48.07
C GLY A 895 21.89 11.84 47.57
N PRO A 896 23.08 12.31 48.00
CA PRO A 896 23.65 13.58 47.54
C PRO A 896 23.97 13.58 46.03
N LYS A 897 24.21 12.39 45.44
CA LYS A 897 24.41 12.20 43.99
C LYS A 897 23.28 12.81 43.15
N MET A 898 22.03 12.77 43.63
CA MET A 898 20.86 13.38 42.97
C MET A 898 21.02 14.89 42.71
N GLY A 899 21.89 15.57 43.46
CA GLY A 899 22.25 16.96 43.21
C GLY A 899 22.93 17.19 41.85
N ALA A 900 23.66 16.19 41.33
CA ALA A 900 24.28 16.24 40.00
C ALA A 900 23.25 16.08 38.87
N LEU A 901 22.15 15.37 39.11
CA LEU A 901 21.11 15.06 38.11
C LEU A 901 20.03 16.15 38.00
N LYS A 902 20.08 17.18 38.85
CA LYS A 902 19.12 18.29 38.85
C LYS A 902 19.38 19.30 37.72
N VAL A 903 18.97 18.94 36.51
CA VAL A 903 18.76 19.84 35.36
C VAL A 903 17.59 20.81 35.61
N LYS A 904 17.40 21.80 34.72
CA LYS A 904 16.36 22.85 34.86
C LYS A 904 14.93 22.32 34.85
N ASP A 905 14.59 21.55 33.81
CA ASP A 905 13.29 20.93 33.62
C ASP A 905 13.49 19.41 33.50
N PHE A 906 12.71 18.63 34.27
CA PHE A 906 12.73 17.18 34.21
C PHE A 906 11.80 16.63 33.11
N SER A 907 10.79 17.39 32.69
CA SER A 907 9.83 16.99 31.67
C SER A 907 10.40 17.05 30.25
N GLU A 908 11.30 18.00 29.99
CA GLU A 908 12.06 18.12 28.73
C GLU A 908 12.77 16.80 28.35
N PHE A 909 13.31 16.10 29.35
CA PHE A 909 14.07 14.86 29.19
C PHE A 909 13.33 13.61 29.68
N ASP A 910 12.01 13.68 29.92
CA ASP A 910 11.16 12.60 30.48
C ASP A 910 11.70 11.95 31.79
N PHE A 911 12.57 12.65 32.53
CA PHE A 911 13.20 12.14 33.75
C PHE A 911 12.19 12.13 34.90
N LYS A 912 11.82 10.95 35.39
CA LYS A 912 10.76 10.76 36.40
C LYS A 912 11.32 10.15 37.69
N PRO A 913 12.26 10.81 38.39
CA PRO A 913 12.95 10.25 39.56
C PRO A 913 12.00 9.88 40.71
N GLN A 914 10.87 10.59 40.85
CA GLN A 914 9.84 10.26 41.85
C GLN A 914 9.12 8.94 41.55
N GLN A 915 9.03 8.57 40.27
CA GLN A 915 8.43 7.31 39.85
C GLN A 915 9.45 6.18 39.90
N LEU A 916 10.69 6.39 39.43
CA LEU A 916 11.79 5.42 39.59
C LEU A 916 12.00 5.02 41.06
N VAL A 917 12.07 5.97 42.00
CA VAL A 917 12.16 5.66 43.44
C VAL A 917 10.93 4.88 43.92
N SER A 918 9.74 5.20 43.42
CA SER A 918 8.52 4.46 43.75
C SER A 918 8.60 3.00 43.30
N ASP A 919 8.98 2.76 42.05
CA ASP A 919 8.92 1.44 41.44
C ASP A 919 10.05 0.54 41.94
N ILE A 920 11.24 1.10 42.21
CA ILE A 920 12.30 0.41 42.95
C ILE A 920 11.83 0.04 44.37
N CYS A 921 11.17 0.94 45.10
CA CYS A 921 10.59 0.61 46.40
C CYS A 921 9.49 -0.45 46.31
N THR A 922 8.69 -0.46 45.25
CA THR A 922 7.71 -1.52 44.98
C THR A 922 8.39 -2.87 44.77
N ILE A 923 9.50 -2.96 44.02
CA ILE A 923 10.28 -4.21 43.87
C ILE A 923 10.77 -4.72 45.23
N TYR A 924 11.36 -3.84 46.05
CA TYR A 924 11.79 -4.19 47.40
C TYR A 924 10.63 -4.68 48.28
N LEU A 925 9.44 -4.06 48.19
CA LEU A 925 8.26 -4.48 48.94
C LEU A 925 7.69 -5.82 48.43
N ASN A 926 7.67 -6.03 47.11
CA ASN A 926 7.22 -7.28 46.50
C ASN A 926 8.06 -8.47 46.99
N LEU A 927 9.38 -8.31 47.04
CA LEU A 927 10.32 -9.37 47.44
C LEU A 927 10.64 -9.37 48.94
N GLY A 928 10.21 -8.35 49.68
CA GLY A 928 10.55 -8.12 51.09
C GLY A 928 9.94 -9.08 52.10
N ASP A 929 9.09 -10.01 51.66
CA ASP A 929 8.66 -11.17 52.44
C ASP A 929 9.76 -12.25 52.52
N GLU A 930 10.48 -12.46 51.41
CA GLU A 930 11.41 -13.57 51.18
C GLU A 930 12.69 -13.43 52.03
N GLU A 931 12.92 -14.37 52.96
CA GLU A 931 14.06 -14.31 53.88
C GLU A 931 15.41 -14.29 53.17
N ASN A 932 15.58 -15.11 52.12
CA ASN A 932 16.83 -15.17 51.37
C ASN A 932 17.14 -13.85 50.64
N PHE A 933 16.12 -13.15 50.13
CA PHE A 933 16.28 -11.83 49.53
C PHE A 933 16.68 -10.80 50.60
N CYS A 934 15.94 -10.75 51.72
CA CYS A 934 16.25 -9.84 52.83
C CYS A 934 17.64 -10.05 53.43
N ALA A 935 18.13 -11.30 53.52
CA ALA A 935 19.47 -11.65 53.99
C ALA A 935 20.57 -11.46 52.92
N THR A 936 20.20 -11.21 51.67
CA THR A 936 21.16 -10.90 50.59
C THR A 936 21.37 -9.39 50.43
N VAL A 937 20.38 -8.55 50.79
CA VAL A 937 20.50 -7.08 50.67
C VAL A 937 21.74 -6.50 51.38
N PRO A 938 22.13 -6.94 52.60
CA PRO A 938 23.31 -6.41 53.28
C PRO A 938 24.65 -6.81 52.65
N LYS A 939 24.70 -7.88 51.85
CA LYS A 939 25.93 -8.39 51.22
C LYS A 939 26.48 -7.46 50.12
N ASP A 940 25.64 -6.57 49.59
CA ASP A 940 26.03 -5.56 48.60
C ASP A 940 26.78 -4.38 49.26
N GLY A 941 27.94 -4.66 49.84
CA GLY A 941 28.75 -3.69 50.58
C GLY A 941 29.30 -2.50 49.77
N TRP A 942 29.07 -2.48 48.46
CA TRP A 942 29.42 -1.37 47.56
C TRP A 942 28.35 -0.27 47.56
N SER A 943 27.07 -0.63 47.58
CA SER A 943 25.96 0.31 47.41
C SER A 943 24.95 0.33 48.55
N TYR A 944 24.75 -0.78 49.27
CA TYR A 944 23.89 -0.83 50.45
C TYR A 944 24.44 0.03 51.60
N SER A 945 23.53 0.64 52.36
CA SER A 945 23.81 1.12 53.71
C SER A 945 22.50 1.35 54.49
N PRO A 946 22.48 1.20 55.84
CA PRO A 946 21.30 1.55 56.63
C PRO A 946 20.85 3.02 56.48
N THR A 947 21.78 3.91 56.10
CA THR A 947 21.49 5.31 55.79
C THR A 947 20.80 5.51 54.44
N LEU A 948 21.04 4.64 53.44
CA LEU A 948 20.37 4.68 52.14
C LEU A 948 18.85 4.48 52.27
N PHE A 949 18.42 3.45 52.99
CA PHE A 949 16.99 3.19 53.18
C PHE A 949 16.34 4.24 54.09
N ALA A 950 17.07 4.75 55.10
CA ALA A 950 16.61 5.89 55.89
C ALA A 950 16.45 7.19 55.08
N GLN A 951 17.28 7.40 54.04
CA GLN A 951 17.10 8.48 53.06
C GLN A 951 15.91 8.19 52.13
N THR A 952 15.74 6.95 51.68
CA THR A 952 14.62 6.51 50.84
C THR A 952 13.27 6.78 51.52
N VAL A 953 13.10 6.42 52.80
CA VAL A 953 11.88 6.76 53.58
C VAL A 953 11.63 8.26 53.68
N ARG A 954 12.68 9.09 53.75
CA ARG A 954 12.55 10.57 53.73
C ARG A 954 12.13 11.08 52.34
N VAL A 955 12.63 10.47 51.27
CA VAL A 955 12.23 10.81 49.90
C VAL A 955 10.78 10.41 49.62
N LEU A 956 10.35 9.18 49.97
CA LEU A 956 8.96 8.72 49.83
C LEU A 956 7.97 9.67 50.53
N LYS A 957 8.29 10.13 51.74
CA LYS A 957 7.53 11.16 52.46
C LYS A 957 7.51 12.51 51.72
N LYS A 958 8.64 12.93 51.13
CA LYS A 958 8.77 14.19 50.37
C LYS A 958 8.04 14.17 49.03
N ILE A 959 7.93 13.01 48.37
CA ILE A 959 7.16 12.83 47.12
C ILE A 959 5.69 12.42 47.38
N ASN A 960 5.22 12.51 48.63
CA ASN A 960 3.84 12.30 49.05
C ASN A 960 3.23 10.96 48.57
N LYS A 961 4.01 9.88 48.63
CA LYS A 961 3.51 8.52 48.35
C LYS A 961 2.61 8.02 49.49
N PRO A 962 1.75 7.00 49.25
CA PRO A 962 0.82 6.48 50.24
C PRO A 962 1.48 6.07 51.58
N GLY A 963 0.79 6.35 52.70
CA GLY A 963 1.36 6.20 54.05
C GLY A 963 1.61 4.75 54.46
N ASP A 964 0.79 3.83 53.96
CA ASP A 964 0.95 2.38 54.03
C ASP A 964 2.25 1.91 53.34
N MET A 965 2.54 2.38 52.12
CA MET A 965 3.80 2.10 51.42
C MET A 965 5.02 2.60 52.23
N ILE A 966 4.90 3.79 52.82
CA ILE A 966 5.95 4.40 53.64
C ILE A 966 6.20 3.59 54.93
N VAL A 967 5.15 3.10 55.58
CA VAL A 967 5.26 2.23 56.77
C VAL A 967 5.84 0.88 56.40
N ALA A 968 5.33 0.23 55.34
CA ALA A 968 5.84 -1.06 54.88
C ALA A 968 7.33 -1.02 54.54
N PHE A 969 7.79 0.01 53.83
CA PHE A 969 9.22 0.16 53.50
C PHE A 969 10.06 0.51 54.73
N SER A 970 9.51 1.23 55.72
CA SER A 970 10.19 1.48 57.00
C SER A 970 10.40 0.16 57.77
N ASN A 971 9.37 -0.68 57.86
CA ASN A 971 9.44 -1.98 58.52
C ASN A 971 10.44 -2.92 57.81
N LEU A 972 10.44 -2.93 56.48
CA LEU A 972 11.39 -3.71 55.68
C LEU A 972 12.84 -3.23 55.90
N ALA A 973 13.06 -1.91 55.96
CA ALA A 973 14.38 -1.35 56.26
C ALA A 973 14.87 -1.71 57.66
N GLU A 974 13.98 -1.76 58.66
CA GLU A 974 14.32 -2.24 60.01
C GLU A 974 14.62 -3.75 60.03
N ARG A 975 13.86 -4.58 59.30
CA ARG A 975 14.13 -6.02 59.11
C ARG A 975 15.52 -6.24 58.50
N ILE A 976 15.80 -5.60 57.36
CA ILE A 976 17.08 -5.74 56.63
C ILE A 976 18.25 -5.18 57.47
N LYS A 977 18.05 -4.09 58.22
CA LYS A 977 19.07 -3.62 59.17
C LYS A 977 19.37 -4.66 60.24
N SER A 978 18.37 -5.30 60.82
CA SER A 978 18.61 -6.35 61.85
C SER A 978 19.39 -7.55 61.31
N LEU A 979 19.21 -7.89 60.03
CA LEU A 979 20.00 -8.93 59.34
C LEU A 979 21.43 -8.44 59.05
N ALA A 980 21.62 -7.18 58.68
CA ALA A 980 22.94 -6.58 58.51
C ALA A 980 23.73 -6.53 59.84
N ASP A 981 23.06 -6.11 60.93
CA ASP A 981 23.64 -6.06 62.27
C ASP A 981 24.06 -7.47 62.76
N LEU A 982 23.38 -8.54 62.30
CA LEU A 982 23.74 -9.94 62.57
C LEU A 982 24.89 -10.42 61.67
N GLN A 983 24.81 -10.19 60.35
CA GLN A 983 25.85 -10.58 59.39
C GLN A 983 27.21 -9.97 59.76
N GLN A 984 27.25 -8.70 60.19
CA GLN A 984 28.50 -8.08 60.64
C GLN A 984 29.11 -8.81 61.85
N GLN A 985 28.28 -9.30 62.80
CA GLN A 985 28.76 -10.08 63.95
C GLN A 985 29.29 -11.47 63.54
N GLU A 986 28.74 -12.05 62.46
CA GLU A 986 29.24 -13.29 61.87
C GLU A 986 30.56 -13.06 61.12
N GLU A 987 30.67 -12.02 60.29
CA GLU A 987 31.91 -11.65 59.60
C GLU A 987 33.04 -11.30 60.58
N GLU A 988 32.76 -10.54 61.65
CA GLU A 988 33.69 -10.29 62.76
C GLU A 988 34.11 -11.58 63.50
N THR A 989 33.34 -12.67 63.38
CA THR A 989 33.66 -14.00 63.94
C THR A 989 34.45 -14.88 62.96
N TYR A 990 34.36 -14.63 61.65
CA TYR A 990 35.01 -15.42 60.59
C TYR A 990 36.24 -14.74 59.95
N ALA A 991 36.63 -13.54 60.39
CA ALA A 991 37.77 -12.78 59.86
C ALA A 991 39.15 -13.50 59.88
N ASP A 992 39.30 -14.55 60.70
CA ASP A 992 40.49 -15.42 60.77
C ASP A 992 40.43 -16.64 59.80
N ALA A 993 39.48 -16.68 58.85
CA ALA A 993 39.33 -17.79 57.91
C ALA A 993 40.50 -17.88 56.91
N CYS A 994 40.95 -19.11 56.59
CA CYS A 994 42.04 -19.34 55.63
C CYS A 994 41.59 -19.14 54.18
N ASP A 995 42.47 -18.56 53.36
CA ASP A 995 42.27 -18.25 51.94
C ASP A 995 41.71 -19.41 51.09
N GLU A 996 42.05 -20.66 51.43
CA GLU A 996 41.56 -21.88 50.74
C GLU A 996 40.03 -22.08 50.83
N PHE A 997 39.34 -21.34 51.71
CA PHE A 997 37.89 -21.36 51.87
C PHE A 997 37.18 -20.12 51.29
N LEU A 998 37.94 -19.16 50.76
CA LEU A 998 37.40 -17.94 50.14
C LEU A 998 37.21 -18.15 48.63
N ASP A 999 36.13 -17.61 48.08
CA ASP A 999 35.89 -17.57 46.64
C ASP A 999 36.96 -16.70 45.95
N PRO A 1000 37.73 -17.22 44.98
CA PRO A 1000 38.86 -16.49 44.38
C PRO A 1000 38.47 -15.33 43.43
N ILE A 1001 37.17 -15.06 43.24
CA ILE A 1001 36.66 -13.88 42.52
C ILE A 1001 36.02 -12.89 43.50
N MET A 1002 35.19 -13.38 44.43
CA MET A 1002 34.41 -12.55 45.35
C MET A 1002 35.12 -12.29 46.70
N SER A 1003 36.18 -13.03 47.01
CA SER A 1003 36.92 -12.97 48.30
C SER A 1003 36.07 -13.18 49.56
N THR A 1004 34.97 -13.92 49.42
CA THR A 1004 34.00 -14.25 50.50
C THR A 1004 33.98 -15.74 50.77
N LEU A 1005 33.56 -16.17 51.96
CA LEU A 1005 33.52 -17.60 52.34
C LEU A 1005 32.59 -18.39 51.41
N MET A 1006 33.09 -19.45 50.77
CA MET A 1006 32.31 -20.30 49.87
C MET A 1006 31.24 -21.10 50.63
N ALA A 1007 29.99 -21.05 50.18
CA ALA A 1007 28.83 -21.73 50.75
C ALA A 1007 28.52 -23.06 50.05
N ASP A 1008 28.59 -23.11 48.71
CA ASP A 1008 28.57 -24.35 47.93
C ASP A 1008 29.77 -24.40 46.95
N PRO A 1009 30.97 -24.80 47.42
CA PRO A 1009 32.17 -24.82 46.60
C PRO A 1009 32.12 -25.90 45.49
N VAL A 1010 32.43 -25.44 44.29
CA VAL A 1010 32.39 -26.16 43.01
C VAL A 1010 33.78 -26.14 42.38
N LEU A 1011 34.21 -27.28 41.83
CA LEU A 1011 35.50 -27.43 41.18
C LEU A 1011 35.36 -27.32 39.66
N LEU A 1012 35.94 -26.26 39.08
CA LEU A 1012 35.94 -26.03 37.65
C LEU A 1012 36.77 -27.11 36.92
N PRO A 1013 36.25 -27.75 35.86
CA PRO A 1013 36.90 -28.91 35.25
C PRO A 1013 38.21 -28.58 34.51
N SER A 1014 38.33 -27.37 33.96
CA SER A 1014 39.47 -26.91 33.16
C SER A 1014 40.55 -26.20 33.99
N SER A 1015 40.22 -25.12 34.72
CA SER A 1015 41.21 -24.44 35.58
C SER A 1015 41.57 -25.22 36.85
N ARG A 1016 40.68 -26.10 37.34
CA ARG A 1016 40.76 -26.76 38.66
C ARG A 1016 40.78 -25.78 39.84
N VAL A 1017 40.33 -24.55 39.63
CA VAL A 1017 40.05 -23.61 40.70
C VAL A 1017 38.72 -23.99 41.36
N THR A 1018 38.62 -23.78 42.68
CA THR A 1018 37.35 -23.93 43.41
C THR A 1018 36.72 -22.54 43.57
N VAL A 1019 35.45 -22.41 43.24
CA VAL A 1019 34.64 -21.17 43.34
C VAL A 1019 33.28 -21.53 43.93
N ASP A 1020 32.53 -20.54 44.44
CA ASP A 1020 31.14 -20.79 44.83
C ASP A 1020 30.24 -21.02 43.60
N ARG A 1021 29.25 -21.90 43.73
CA ARG A 1021 28.22 -22.15 42.71
C ARG A 1021 27.52 -20.87 42.25
N SER A 1022 27.25 -19.90 43.15
CA SER A 1022 26.60 -18.64 42.78
C SER A 1022 27.49 -17.77 41.90
N THR A 1023 28.80 -17.72 42.19
CA THR A 1023 29.81 -16.98 41.43
C THR A 1023 29.93 -17.50 40.01
N ILE A 1024 30.10 -18.82 39.82
CA ILE A 1024 30.29 -19.41 38.49
C ILE A 1024 29.01 -19.37 37.65
N ALA A 1025 27.84 -19.66 38.24
CA ALA A 1025 26.57 -19.55 37.53
C ALA A 1025 26.29 -18.13 37.02
N ARG A 1026 26.61 -17.11 37.84
CA ARG A 1026 26.52 -15.69 37.45
C ARG A 1026 27.45 -15.34 36.28
N HIS A 1027 28.65 -15.92 36.21
CA HIS A 1027 29.54 -15.79 35.06
C HIS A 1027 28.98 -16.48 33.82
N LEU A 1028 28.56 -17.76 33.93
CA LEU A 1028 28.05 -18.57 32.82
C LEU A 1028 26.70 -18.10 32.23
N LEU A 1029 25.94 -17.29 32.96
CA LEU A 1029 24.78 -16.56 32.45
C LEU A 1029 25.15 -15.35 31.55
N SER A 1030 26.43 -14.93 31.56
CA SER A 1030 26.93 -13.79 30.79
C SER A 1030 27.94 -14.20 29.71
N ASP A 1031 28.83 -15.15 30.00
CA ASP A 1031 29.80 -15.73 29.07
C ASP A 1031 30.05 -17.21 29.40
N GLN A 1032 29.90 -18.12 28.44
CA GLN A 1032 29.98 -19.57 28.65
C GLN A 1032 31.43 -20.09 28.68
N THR A 1033 32.26 -19.49 29.53
CA THR A 1033 33.68 -19.82 29.69
C THR A 1033 34.09 -20.01 31.15
N ASP A 1034 35.21 -20.70 31.37
CA ASP A 1034 35.93 -20.68 32.65
C ASP A 1034 36.60 -19.29 32.83
N PRO A 1035 36.29 -18.52 33.89
CA PRO A 1035 36.76 -17.15 34.04
C PRO A 1035 38.29 -17.01 34.21
N PHE A 1036 39.00 -18.09 34.56
CA PHE A 1036 40.45 -18.08 34.79
C PHE A 1036 41.28 -18.43 33.55
N ASN A 1037 40.70 -19.11 32.56
CA ASN A 1037 41.42 -19.55 31.36
C ASN A 1037 40.67 -19.38 30.01
N ARG A 1038 39.41 -18.95 30.04
CA ARG A 1038 38.53 -18.73 28.87
C ARG A 1038 38.25 -19.97 28.00
N SER A 1039 38.45 -21.18 28.52
CA SER A 1039 37.95 -22.40 27.86
C SER A 1039 36.43 -22.51 27.99
N PRO A 1040 35.71 -23.09 27.01
CA PRO A 1040 34.25 -23.23 27.09
C PRO A 1040 33.81 -24.06 28.31
N LEU A 1041 32.77 -23.61 29.00
CA LEU A 1041 32.25 -24.23 30.23
C LEU A 1041 30.72 -24.12 30.31
N THR A 1042 30.07 -25.08 30.97
CA THR A 1042 28.62 -25.16 31.19
C THR A 1042 28.32 -25.78 32.56
N MET A 1043 27.19 -25.42 33.18
CA MET A 1043 26.84 -25.79 34.57
C MET A 1043 26.88 -27.31 34.83
N ASP A 1044 26.46 -28.14 33.89
CA ASP A 1044 26.46 -29.60 34.01
C ASP A 1044 27.87 -30.22 34.12
N GLN A 1045 28.93 -29.49 33.72
CA GLN A 1045 30.31 -29.98 33.72
C GLN A 1045 31.02 -29.75 35.07
N ASP A 1046 30.44 -28.91 35.91
CA ASP A 1046 30.98 -28.52 37.22
C ASP A 1046 30.87 -29.66 38.23
N ARG A 1047 32.00 -30.00 38.86
CA ARG A 1047 32.06 -31.12 39.81
C ARG A 1047 31.83 -30.62 41.23
N PRO A 1048 30.84 -31.15 41.97
CA PRO A 1048 30.70 -30.89 43.40
C PRO A 1048 32.01 -31.26 44.11
N PHE A 1049 32.59 -30.33 44.88
CA PHE A 1049 33.85 -30.60 45.56
C PHE A 1049 33.63 -31.72 46.60
N LEU A 1050 34.35 -32.84 46.45
CA LEU A 1050 34.10 -34.11 47.14
C LEU A 1050 34.37 -34.11 48.66
N CYS A 1051 34.49 -32.93 49.26
CA CYS A 1051 34.83 -32.70 50.66
C CYS A 1051 33.81 -31.83 51.43
N LYS A 1052 32.51 -31.91 51.09
CA LYS A 1052 31.43 -31.33 51.95
C LYS A 1052 31.50 -31.78 53.43
N LEU A 1053 32.11 -32.94 53.71
CA LEU A 1053 32.41 -33.39 55.08
C LEU A 1053 33.60 -32.65 55.74
N MET A 1054 34.63 -32.25 54.99
CA MET A 1054 35.79 -31.52 55.54
C MET A 1054 35.58 -30.00 55.66
N LEU A 1055 34.52 -29.44 55.10
CA LEU A 1055 34.11 -28.04 55.35
C LEU A 1055 33.27 -27.90 56.63
N ALA A 1056 32.55 -28.95 57.00
CA ALA A 1056 31.70 -29.00 58.20
C ALA A 1056 32.47 -29.21 59.52
N GLU A 1057 33.75 -29.60 59.48
CA GLU A 1057 34.59 -29.75 60.68
C GLU A 1057 35.34 -28.45 61.10
N PRO A 1058 36.00 -27.69 60.21
CA PRO A 1058 36.69 -26.45 60.58
C PRO A 1058 35.74 -25.40 61.13
N THR A 1059 34.60 -25.20 60.47
CA THR A 1059 33.51 -24.32 60.94
C THR A 1059 33.04 -24.71 62.35
N LYS A 1060 32.76 -26.00 62.60
CA LYS A 1060 32.42 -26.49 63.95
C LYS A 1060 33.57 -26.40 64.96
N LYS A 1061 34.84 -26.44 64.54
CA LYS A 1061 36.02 -26.26 65.41
C LYS A 1061 36.27 -24.78 65.76
N MET A 1062 35.94 -23.83 64.88
CA MET A 1062 35.95 -22.40 65.21
C MET A 1062 34.82 -22.04 66.18
N LEU A 1063 33.61 -22.52 65.95
CA LEU A 1063 32.42 -22.32 66.82
C LEU A 1063 32.57 -22.87 68.26
N ALA A 1064 33.62 -23.62 68.55
CA ALA A 1064 33.81 -24.33 69.83
C ALA A 1064 34.76 -23.63 70.84
N ARG A 1065 35.29 -22.43 70.56
CA ARG A 1065 36.18 -21.70 71.48
C ARG A 1065 35.41 -20.78 72.43
N PRO A 1066 35.41 -21.00 73.76
CA PRO A 1066 34.78 -20.09 74.72
C PRO A 1066 35.61 -18.81 74.93
N ARG A 1067 34.94 -17.65 75.02
CA ARG A 1067 35.58 -16.36 75.35
C ARG A 1067 36.15 -16.36 76.78
N PRO A 1068 37.35 -15.82 77.03
CA PRO A 1068 37.79 -15.48 78.38
C PRO A 1068 37.06 -14.22 78.90
N CYS A 1069 36.73 -14.18 80.19
CA CYS A 1069 36.15 -13.00 80.84
C CYS A 1069 37.21 -11.91 81.12
N PRO A 1070 36.81 -10.63 81.20
CA PRO A 1070 37.75 -9.51 81.39
C PRO A 1070 38.15 -9.33 82.86
N GLN A 1071 39.45 -9.22 83.14
CA GLN A 1071 39.96 -8.69 84.41
C GLN A 1071 41.18 -7.76 84.21
N THR A 1072 40.95 -6.48 84.53
CA THR A 1072 41.84 -5.51 85.19
C THR A 1072 43.31 -5.35 84.76
N CYS A 1073 43.67 -4.10 84.45
CA CYS A 1073 45.03 -3.63 84.21
C CYS A 1073 45.98 -3.73 85.42
N SER A 1074 47.26 -4.02 85.18
CA SER A 1074 48.37 -3.36 85.88
C SER A 1074 49.71 -3.47 85.12
N VAL A 1075 50.21 -2.34 84.62
CA VAL A 1075 51.59 -2.07 84.19
C VAL A 1075 52.37 -1.65 85.45
N PRO A 1076 53.62 -2.08 85.75
CA PRO A 1076 54.80 -1.47 85.10
C PRO A 1076 56.15 -2.21 85.04
N THR A 1077 57.03 -1.74 84.12
CA THR A 1077 58.53 -1.75 84.19
C THR A 1077 59.27 -3.11 84.12
N SER A 1078 60.53 -3.21 83.63
CA SER A 1078 61.52 -2.22 83.12
C SER A 1078 62.58 -2.83 82.18
N LEU A 1079 63.11 -2.01 81.25
CA LEU A 1079 64.51 -1.90 80.75
C LEU A 1079 65.44 -3.15 80.61
N GLY A 1080 66.06 -3.29 79.43
CA GLY A 1080 67.24 -4.14 79.15
C GLY A 1080 67.19 -4.78 77.75
N VAL A 1081 67.64 -4.16 76.65
CA VAL A 1081 69.03 -3.87 76.21
C VAL A 1081 69.81 -5.11 75.75
N ARG A 1082 69.83 -5.33 74.41
CA ARG A 1082 70.81 -6.09 73.60
C ARG A 1082 70.93 -7.61 73.88
N GLU A 1083 71.35 -8.42 72.91
CA GLU A 1083 71.87 -8.12 71.55
C GLU A 1083 70.83 -8.22 70.44
#